data_AF-A0A936FC28-F1
#
_entry.id   AF-A0A936FC28-F1
#
_cell.length_a   1.000
_cell.length_b   1.000
_cell.length_c   1.000
_cell.angle_alpha   90.00
_cell.angle_beta   90.00
_cell.angle_gamma   90.00
#
_symmetry.space_group_name_H-M   'P 1'
#
loop_
_entity.id
_entity.type
_entity.pdbx_description
1 polymer ?
#
loop_
_entity_poly.entity_id
_entity_poly.type
_entity_poly.pdbx_seq_one_letter_code
_entity_poly.pdbx_strand_id
1 'polypeptide(L)'
;MKNSPHRLATLLAGLLLLALLAIGTMQQEERAFFQEPLRGHLDLSASDFQTNGATVVTGWAHHPAGIQSAQLVIDENRRLPLQLGVERQDVAAAFPGRPGIQHSGLQGQYEFGAAAHGSHDFALEVVLRDGRTMRLGPWRLDLGTRPWTLPEQTGGPAPEPFHLSIASSHIAKGGIDGIQEKFGRYQSDSMRLAITVPILYMRTTSGRAGDWQFDPRFDISLKCGDRTLAEDNLDTVIANAVERKQPTLFTLNGGVWADAACDVPEWDINDELEKDKAHVQWNERDEVVADDYLSHLPGSVHAPELARILSYNVYNKPARAYKKRNLQSAARLIATLNQQHPELVVGINLDADTYINPFFEGKQWYDYNPDTIRQFREWLQGTGPYATDWRSEDIPNLSTYKRRKDYSLEEVSNLAGTRFARWEDVDPPRRLMFPTRFFENPWFAVWDEFRRHLIDLHYDELSQWAHEAGIPTGKIYSSQGFQAPGEFINPFPIHVDSPSKNYDAGGMSVEGSVPSQGRLGAILYGESARNNIRTENGEPLFDIFNNLSPGWGVVEFHPADLKQPKRVPTLAESYAALNRMLTGGAQFVSVMSWNGGSGQFRDQPGYVAFTVIKDSPLESAITALMSNYAGLPRGSIAWTFGGIGIASDDGWKMTEGVGNSAYGRYHMRLGTAGRGMMVYEPSRTEPQLRKPRAMALEVRSDQDVRITLSGSSQTSESVAALPKGDRPRTIVLPFGDSSAAPEKLAIEVTGPAGASIFIDRLALLP
;
A
#
# COMPACT_ATOMS: atom_id res chain seq x y z
N MET A 1 39.91 -78.22 -39.76
CA MET A 1 40.10 -77.12 -38.77
C MET A 1 38.72 -76.56 -38.44
N LYS A 2 38.25 -76.79 -37.21
CA LYS A 2 36.89 -76.52 -36.76
C LYS A 2 36.71 -75.02 -36.50
N ASN A 3 35.87 -74.34 -37.29
CA ASN A 3 35.40 -73.00 -36.97
C ASN A 3 34.55 -73.09 -35.70
N SER A 4 35.14 -72.67 -34.58
CA SER A 4 34.50 -72.69 -33.27
C SER A 4 33.33 -71.70 -33.24
N PRO A 5 32.10 -72.12 -32.90
CA PRO A 5 30.94 -71.24 -32.78
C PRO A 5 31.16 -70.11 -31.75
N HIS A 6 32.13 -70.27 -30.85
CA HIS A 6 32.51 -69.22 -29.89
C HIS A 6 33.10 -67.97 -30.54
N ARG A 7 33.87 -68.08 -31.64
CA ARG A 7 34.48 -66.90 -32.30
C ARG A 7 33.45 -66.05 -33.04
N LEU A 8 32.44 -66.67 -33.64
CA LEU A 8 31.34 -65.95 -34.30
C LEU A 8 30.45 -65.25 -33.27
N ALA A 9 30.18 -65.92 -32.14
CA ALA A 9 29.41 -65.35 -31.03
C ALA A 9 30.12 -64.15 -30.35
N THR A 10 31.45 -64.19 -30.20
CA THR A 10 32.20 -63.05 -29.65
C THR A 10 32.22 -61.86 -30.60
N LEU A 11 32.31 -62.11 -31.92
CA LEU A 11 32.28 -61.05 -32.93
C LEU A 11 30.89 -60.39 -33.03
N LEU A 12 29.81 -61.18 -32.96
CA LEU A 12 28.44 -60.69 -32.91
C LEU A 12 28.14 -59.92 -31.61
N ALA A 13 28.63 -60.40 -30.46
CA ALA A 13 28.49 -59.70 -29.19
C ALA A 13 29.28 -58.37 -29.17
N GLY A 14 30.47 -58.34 -29.77
CA GLY A 14 31.26 -57.11 -29.94
C GLY A 14 30.60 -56.08 -30.86
N LEU A 15 30.01 -56.53 -31.97
CA LEU A 15 29.23 -55.67 -32.88
C LEU A 15 27.95 -55.15 -32.23
N LEU A 16 27.25 -55.97 -31.43
CA LEU A 16 26.06 -55.56 -30.69
C LEU A 16 26.40 -54.54 -29.60
N LEU A 17 27.54 -54.71 -28.90
CA LEU A 17 28.02 -53.77 -27.89
C LEU A 17 28.43 -52.43 -28.51
N LEU A 18 29.10 -52.45 -29.67
CA LEU A 18 29.43 -51.25 -30.45
C LEU A 18 28.16 -50.55 -30.96
N ALA A 19 27.16 -51.29 -31.42
CA ALA A 19 25.87 -50.74 -31.83
C ALA A 19 25.11 -50.13 -30.64
N LEU A 20 25.10 -50.79 -29.48
CA LEU A 20 24.48 -50.27 -28.25
C LEU A 20 25.20 -49.05 -27.69
N LEU A 21 26.54 -48.99 -27.78
CA LEU A 21 27.33 -47.82 -27.43
C LEU A 21 27.05 -46.66 -28.39
N ALA A 22 26.98 -46.91 -29.70
CA ALA A 22 26.63 -45.91 -30.70
C ALA A 22 25.19 -45.38 -30.52
N ILE A 23 24.23 -46.25 -30.20
CA ILE A 23 22.84 -45.86 -29.86
C ILE A 23 22.82 -45.06 -28.56
N GLY A 24 23.60 -45.45 -27.55
CA GLY A 24 23.73 -44.74 -26.29
C GLY A 24 24.34 -43.35 -26.44
N THR A 25 25.38 -43.19 -27.27
CA THR A 25 25.97 -41.88 -27.57
C THR A 25 25.04 -41.02 -28.43
N MET A 26 24.33 -41.60 -29.40
CA MET A 26 23.32 -40.87 -30.18
C MET A 26 22.15 -40.41 -29.30
N GLN A 27 21.69 -41.22 -28.35
CA GLN A 27 20.66 -40.82 -27.37
C GLN A 27 21.16 -39.76 -26.39
N GLN A 28 22.46 -39.74 -26.05
CA GLN A 28 23.05 -38.76 -25.16
C GLN A 28 23.28 -37.42 -25.87
N GLU A 29 23.69 -37.43 -27.15
CA GLU A 29 23.76 -36.25 -28.01
C GLU A 29 22.36 -35.68 -28.33
N GLU A 30 21.37 -36.53 -28.63
CA GLU A 30 19.96 -36.09 -28.74
C GLU A 30 19.49 -35.45 -27.44
N ARG A 31 19.71 -36.09 -26.28
CA ARG A 31 19.34 -35.52 -24.96
C ARG A 31 20.05 -34.21 -24.65
N ALA A 32 21.30 -34.03 -25.07
CA ALA A 32 22.03 -32.77 -24.93
C ALA A 32 21.47 -31.67 -25.86
N PHE A 33 21.05 -32.03 -27.08
CA PHE A 33 20.37 -31.12 -28.02
C PHE A 33 19.00 -30.66 -27.52
N PHE A 34 18.29 -31.52 -26.77
CA PHE A 34 17.01 -31.18 -26.14
C PHE A 34 17.13 -30.23 -24.92
N GLN A 35 18.34 -30.00 -24.41
CA GLN A 35 18.59 -29.12 -23.26
C GLN A 35 19.20 -27.75 -23.60
N GLU A 36 19.38 -27.40 -24.89
CA GLU A 36 19.88 -26.07 -25.22
C GLU A 36 18.91 -24.96 -24.74
N PRO A 37 19.41 -23.88 -24.12
CA PRO A 37 18.58 -22.75 -23.78
C PRO A 37 18.17 -21.98 -25.05
N LEU A 38 16.96 -21.42 -25.01
CA LEU A 38 16.56 -20.39 -25.96
C LEU A 38 17.54 -19.22 -25.86
N ARG A 39 18.06 -18.76 -27.00
CA ARG A 39 18.88 -17.55 -27.09
C ARG A 39 18.10 -16.49 -27.85
N GLY A 40 18.25 -15.24 -27.46
CA GLY A 40 17.59 -14.13 -28.15
C GLY A 40 17.64 -12.84 -27.35
N HIS A 41 17.15 -11.79 -27.98
CA HIS A 41 17.06 -10.46 -27.40
C HIS A 41 15.97 -9.65 -28.09
N LEU A 42 15.36 -8.70 -27.38
CA LEU A 42 14.58 -7.64 -27.98
C LEU A 42 15.48 -6.43 -28.19
N ASP A 43 15.63 -6.02 -29.43
CA ASP A 43 16.33 -4.79 -29.81
C ASP A 43 15.32 -3.64 -29.70
N LEU A 44 14.90 -3.35 -28.45
CA LEU A 44 13.90 -2.34 -28.14
C LEU A 44 14.42 -1.39 -27.06
N SER A 45 14.30 -0.10 -27.33
CA SER A 45 14.72 1.00 -26.49
C SER A 45 13.63 2.07 -26.40
N ALA A 46 13.75 2.97 -25.42
CA ALA A 46 12.75 4.01 -25.21
C ALA A 46 12.70 5.00 -26.38
N SER A 47 13.82 5.20 -27.07
CA SER A 47 13.92 6.04 -28.27
C SER A 47 13.17 5.47 -29.48
N ASP A 48 12.81 4.18 -29.46
CA ASP A 48 12.06 3.56 -30.55
C ASP A 48 10.55 3.85 -30.47
N PHE A 49 10.09 4.41 -29.34
CA PHE A 49 8.70 4.83 -29.15
C PHE A 49 8.53 6.27 -29.60
N GLN A 50 7.67 6.45 -30.60
CA GLN A 50 7.22 7.77 -31.03
C GLN A 50 6.32 8.40 -29.97
N THR A 51 6.14 9.72 -30.03
CA THR A 51 5.29 10.48 -29.08
C THR A 51 3.82 10.06 -29.07
N ASN A 52 3.34 9.41 -30.13
CA ASN A 52 1.99 8.84 -30.23
C ASN A 52 1.93 7.37 -29.74
N GLY A 53 3.02 6.83 -29.21
CA GLY A 53 3.14 5.44 -28.77
C GLY A 53 3.37 4.43 -29.90
N ALA A 54 3.54 4.89 -31.15
CA ALA A 54 3.90 3.99 -32.25
C ALA A 54 5.34 3.53 -32.12
N THR A 55 5.59 2.24 -32.32
CA THR A 55 6.92 1.65 -32.28
C THR A 55 7.04 0.47 -33.22
N VAL A 56 8.27 0.20 -33.66
CA VAL A 56 8.65 -1.01 -34.37
C VAL A 56 9.45 -1.85 -33.39
N VAL A 57 8.89 -2.98 -32.98
CA VAL A 57 9.56 -3.92 -32.11
C VAL A 57 10.41 -4.84 -32.96
N THR A 58 11.71 -4.85 -32.73
CA THR A 58 12.67 -5.74 -33.38
C THR A 58 13.39 -6.62 -32.38
N GLY A 59 13.96 -7.73 -32.85
CA GLY A 59 14.77 -8.61 -32.02
C GLY A 59 15.24 -9.83 -32.78
N TRP A 60 15.71 -10.82 -32.06
CA TRP A 60 16.05 -12.12 -32.61
C TRP A 60 15.82 -13.23 -31.57
N ALA A 61 15.55 -14.43 -32.05
CA ALA A 61 15.54 -15.61 -31.22
C ALA A 61 16.01 -16.84 -32.01
N HIS A 62 16.72 -17.73 -31.33
CA HIS A 62 17.22 -18.98 -31.87
C HIS A 62 17.13 -20.11 -30.87
N HIS A 63 16.64 -21.25 -31.36
CA HIS A 63 16.70 -22.52 -30.67
C HIS A 63 16.92 -23.64 -31.70
N PRO A 64 17.71 -24.69 -31.41
CA PRO A 64 18.01 -25.74 -32.38
C PRO A 64 16.81 -26.51 -32.92
N ALA A 65 15.74 -26.67 -32.12
CA ALA A 65 14.46 -27.26 -32.57
C ALA A 65 13.70 -26.41 -33.60
N GLY A 66 14.12 -25.16 -33.83
CA GLY A 66 13.43 -24.19 -34.67
C GLY A 66 12.23 -23.54 -33.96
N ILE A 67 11.96 -22.29 -34.32
CA ILE A 67 10.86 -21.50 -33.78
C ILE A 67 9.65 -21.62 -34.72
N GLN A 68 8.47 -21.91 -34.16
CA GLN A 68 7.20 -21.98 -34.86
C GLN A 68 6.46 -20.64 -34.80
N SER A 69 6.43 -19.99 -33.64
CA SER A 69 5.83 -18.67 -33.46
C SER A 69 6.54 -17.90 -32.35
N ALA A 70 6.44 -16.57 -32.39
CA ALA A 70 6.95 -15.70 -31.34
C ALA A 70 5.92 -14.61 -31.03
N GLN A 71 5.84 -14.24 -29.76
CA GLN A 71 4.96 -13.21 -29.25
C GLN A 71 5.73 -12.28 -28.32
N LEU A 72 5.50 -10.98 -28.47
CA LEU A 72 5.87 -9.98 -27.47
C LEU A 72 4.85 -10.05 -26.32
N VAL A 73 5.34 -10.29 -25.11
CA VAL A 73 4.56 -10.24 -23.89
C VAL A 73 4.82 -8.91 -23.19
N ILE A 74 3.77 -8.17 -22.83
CA ILE A 74 3.87 -6.86 -22.17
C ILE A 74 3.09 -6.89 -20.86
N ASP A 75 3.74 -6.47 -19.77
CA ASP A 75 3.23 -6.45 -18.39
C ASP A 75 2.46 -7.74 -18.03
N GLU A 76 3.07 -8.87 -18.37
CA GLU A 76 2.61 -10.26 -18.15
C GLU A 76 1.32 -10.71 -18.89
N ASN A 77 0.47 -9.77 -19.31
CA ASN A 77 -0.88 -10.06 -19.77
C ASN A 77 -1.03 -10.00 -21.29
N ARG A 78 -0.52 -8.94 -21.93
CA ARG A 78 -0.73 -8.70 -23.36
C ARG A 78 0.25 -9.55 -24.17
N ARG A 79 -0.27 -10.27 -25.17
CA ARG A 79 0.52 -11.04 -26.13
C ARG A 79 0.29 -10.49 -27.52
N LEU A 80 1.35 -10.07 -28.20
CA LEU A 80 1.30 -9.51 -29.54
C LEU A 80 2.16 -10.35 -30.50
N PRO A 81 1.61 -10.80 -31.64
CA PRO A 81 2.32 -11.71 -32.53
C PRO A 81 3.45 -11.00 -33.29
N LEU A 82 4.65 -11.58 -33.29
CA LEU A 82 5.80 -11.09 -34.06
C LEU A 82 5.98 -11.91 -35.34
N GLN A 83 6.36 -11.23 -36.41
CA GLN A 83 6.79 -11.85 -37.66
C GLN A 83 8.17 -12.50 -37.45
N LEU A 84 8.32 -13.73 -37.95
CA LEU A 84 9.58 -14.49 -37.93
C LEU A 84 10.34 -14.36 -39.26
N GLY A 85 11.61 -14.74 -39.26
CA GLY A 85 12.38 -14.97 -40.47
C GLY A 85 13.09 -13.72 -41.01
N VAL A 86 13.15 -12.65 -40.21
CA VAL A 86 13.88 -11.43 -40.58
C VAL A 86 15.39 -11.74 -40.59
N GLU A 87 16.10 -11.26 -41.59
CA GLU A 87 17.53 -11.52 -41.73
C GLU A 87 18.35 -10.81 -40.65
N ARG A 88 19.28 -11.54 -40.03
CA ARG A 88 20.18 -11.06 -38.97
C ARG A 88 21.60 -11.59 -39.17
N GLN A 89 22.33 -10.96 -40.08
CA GLN A 89 23.71 -11.33 -40.40
C GLN A 89 24.68 -11.08 -39.23
N ASP A 90 24.42 -10.05 -38.43
CA ASP A 90 25.14 -9.74 -37.19
C ASP A 90 25.04 -10.89 -36.17
N VAL A 91 23.82 -11.43 -35.96
CA VAL A 91 23.59 -12.57 -35.08
C VAL A 91 24.23 -13.84 -35.65
N ALA A 92 24.14 -14.06 -36.95
CA ALA A 92 24.80 -15.20 -37.61
C ALA A 92 26.32 -15.16 -37.48
N ALA A 93 26.93 -13.96 -37.53
CA ALA A 93 28.36 -13.78 -37.31
C ALA A 93 28.76 -14.02 -35.85
N ALA A 94 27.93 -13.61 -34.89
CA ALA A 94 28.16 -13.85 -33.46
C ALA A 94 27.99 -15.32 -33.04
N PHE A 95 27.13 -16.07 -33.75
CA PHE A 95 26.85 -17.48 -33.48
C PHE A 95 27.04 -18.37 -34.71
N PRO A 96 28.28 -18.54 -35.20
CA PRO A 96 28.56 -19.29 -36.41
C PRO A 96 28.20 -20.78 -36.28
N GLY A 97 27.82 -21.41 -37.40
CA GLY A 97 27.54 -22.84 -37.47
C GLY A 97 26.16 -23.28 -36.98
N ARG A 98 25.31 -22.35 -36.51
CA ARG A 98 23.95 -22.66 -36.06
C ARG A 98 22.94 -22.69 -37.22
N PRO A 99 22.20 -23.79 -37.43
CA PRO A 99 21.19 -23.85 -38.48
C PRO A 99 20.10 -22.78 -38.31
N GLY A 100 19.73 -22.11 -39.41
CA GLY A 100 18.66 -21.11 -39.46
C GLY A 100 18.97 -19.77 -38.78
N ILE A 101 20.16 -19.59 -38.20
CA ILE A 101 20.53 -18.39 -37.45
C ILE A 101 20.50 -17.10 -38.29
N GLN A 102 20.72 -17.20 -39.61
CA GLN A 102 20.64 -16.07 -40.54
C GLN A 102 19.25 -15.45 -40.63
N HIS A 103 18.19 -16.23 -40.34
CA HIS A 103 16.79 -15.78 -40.35
C HIS A 103 16.19 -15.80 -38.94
N SER A 104 17.02 -15.55 -37.92
CA SER A 104 16.60 -15.54 -36.51
C SER A 104 15.85 -14.28 -36.09
N GLY A 105 15.74 -13.28 -36.96
CA GLY A 105 15.14 -12.00 -36.64
C GLY A 105 13.62 -12.06 -36.46
N LEU A 106 13.15 -11.15 -35.60
CA LEU A 106 11.76 -10.96 -35.21
C LEU A 106 11.37 -9.51 -35.45
N GLN A 107 10.13 -9.26 -35.88
CA GLN A 107 9.62 -7.90 -36.06
C GLN A 107 8.11 -7.78 -35.80
N GLY A 108 7.67 -6.65 -35.23
CA GLY A 108 6.26 -6.27 -35.13
C GLY A 108 6.11 -4.75 -35.15
N GLN A 109 4.95 -4.26 -35.59
CA GLN A 109 4.61 -2.83 -35.56
C GLN A 109 3.33 -2.63 -34.76
N TYR A 110 3.38 -1.76 -33.75
CA TYR A 110 2.27 -1.53 -32.84
C TYR A 110 2.12 -0.04 -32.51
N GLU A 111 0.88 0.38 -32.21
CA GLU A 111 0.58 1.71 -31.68
C GLU A 111 -0.01 1.54 -30.28
N PHE A 112 0.71 2.04 -29.28
CA PHE A 112 0.36 1.94 -27.87
C PHE A 112 -0.33 3.20 -27.31
N GLY A 113 -0.43 4.27 -28.09
CA GLY A 113 -1.08 5.51 -27.66
C GLY A 113 -0.38 6.20 -26.49
N ALA A 114 -1.14 6.99 -25.72
CA ALA A 114 -0.65 7.67 -24.51
C ALA A 114 -0.26 6.70 -23.38
N ALA A 115 -0.73 5.46 -23.45
CA ALA A 115 -0.47 4.42 -22.46
C ALA A 115 0.99 3.95 -22.43
N ALA A 116 1.78 4.33 -23.43
CA ALA A 116 3.19 3.96 -23.51
C ALA A 116 4.01 4.53 -22.35
N HIS A 117 3.60 5.61 -21.68
CA HIS A 117 4.41 6.25 -20.65
C HIS A 117 4.45 5.46 -19.34
N GLY A 118 5.57 5.52 -18.63
CA GLY A 118 5.84 4.73 -17.43
C GLY A 118 6.84 3.60 -17.67
N SER A 119 7.05 2.80 -16.61
CA SER A 119 7.90 1.62 -16.65
C SER A 119 7.09 0.38 -17.01
N HIS A 120 7.55 -0.36 -18.01
CA HIS A 120 6.88 -1.56 -18.54
C HIS A 120 7.83 -2.73 -18.69
N ASP A 121 7.31 -3.94 -18.47
CA ASP A 121 8.07 -5.17 -18.64
C ASP A 121 7.73 -5.84 -19.98
N PHE A 122 8.74 -5.98 -20.83
CA PHE A 122 8.65 -6.63 -22.11
C PHE A 122 9.33 -8.00 -22.05
N ALA A 123 8.71 -9.03 -22.59
CA ALA A 123 9.31 -10.36 -22.69
C ALA A 123 9.01 -10.97 -24.05
N LEU A 124 9.80 -11.96 -24.44
CA LEU A 124 9.55 -12.73 -25.65
C LEU A 124 9.09 -14.13 -25.26
N GLU A 125 7.91 -14.53 -25.70
CA GLU A 125 7.40 -15.90 -25.59
C GLU A 125 7.46 -16.57 -26.96
N VAL A 126 8.13 -17.71 -27.07
CA VAL A 126 8.28 -18.46 -28.32
C VAL A 126 7.73 -19.86 -28.17
N VAL A 127 7.05 -20.33 -29.22
CA VAL A 127 6.66 -21.74 -29.36
C VAL A 127 7.64 -22.38 -30.33
N LEU A 128 8.30 -23.44 -29.89
CA LEU A 128 9.23 -24.23 -30.69
C LEU A 128 8.47 -25.21 -31.59
N ARG A 129 9.08 -25.66 -32.70
CA ARG A 129 8.44 -26.65 -33.60
C ARG A 129 8.21 -28.02 -32.97
N ASP A 130 8.85 -28.31 -31.83
CA ASP A 130 8.61 -29.50 -31.03
C ASP A 130 7.49 -29.34 -29.99
N GLY A 131 6.79 -28.19 -29.99
CA GLY A 131 5.63 -27.91 -29.13
C GLY A 131 5.97 -27.27 -27.79
N ARG A 132 7.25 -27.09 -27.43
CA ARG A 132 7.64 -26.42 -26.18
C ARG A 132 7.43 -24.91 -26.26
N THR A 133 6.98 -24.31 -25.16
CA THR A 133 6.94 -22.85 -24.99
C THR A 133 8.12 -22.41 -24.12
N MET A 134 8.85 -21.39 -24.56
CA MET A 134 10.00 -20.83 -23.86
C MET A 134 9.89 -19.31 -23.80
N ARG A 135 10.54 -18.68 -22.81
CA ARG A 135 10.45 -17.23 -22.58
C ARG A 135 11.83 -16.60 -22.37
N LEU A 136 12.03 -15.39 -22.89
CA LEU A 136 13.17 -14.51 -22.62
C LEU A 136 12.69 -13.20 -22.00
N GLY A 137 13.55 -12.59 -21.17
CA GLY A 137 13.23 -11.42 -20.36
C GLY A 137 12.73 -11.80 -18.95
N PRO A 138 12.01 -10.90 -18.26
CA PRO A 138 11.56 -9.59 -18.74
C PRO A 138 12.71 -8.58 -18.90
N TRP A 139 12.56 -7.69 -19.87
CA TRP A 139 13.33 -6.47 -20.04
C TRP A 139 12.46 -5.29 -19.65
N ARG A 140 12.87 -4.55 -18.63
CA ARG A 140 12.15 -3.37 -18.18
C ARG A 140 12.57 -2.17 -19.02
N LEU A 141 11.60 -1.49 -19.59
CA LEU A 141 11.82 -0.26 -20.34
C LEU A 141 10.97 0.86 -19.77
N ASP A 142 11.61 2.02 -19.60
CA ASP A 142 10.96 3.19 -19.06
C ASP A 142 10.78 4.27 -20.13
N LEU A 143 9.51 4.51 -20.45
CA LEU A 143 9.02 5.34 -21.55
C LEU A 143 8.62 6.76 -21.10
N GLY A 144 9.02 7.15 -19.89
CA GLY A 144 8.98 8.52 -19.40
C GLY A 144 7.60 8.94 -18.90
N THR A 145 7.40 10.25 -18.73
CA THR A 145 6.13 10.82 -18.26
C THR A 145 5.47 11.68 -19.35
N ARG A 146 4.15 11.84 -19.24
CA ARG A 146 3.37 12.78 -20.05
C ARG A 146 2.42 13.56 -19.14
N PRO A 147 2.88 14.67 -18.54
CA PRO A 147 2.05 15.46 -17.65
C PRO A 147 0.84 16.02 -18.38
N TRP A 148 -0.25 16.24 -17.65
CA TRP A 148 -1.42 16.94 -18.15
C TRP A 148 -1.07 18.40 -18.43
N THR A 149 -1.48 18.87 -19.60
CA THR A 149 -1.41 20.30 -19.94
C THR A 149 -2.81 20.88 -19.81
N LEU A 150 -3.14 21.32 -18.59
CA LEU A 150 -4.40 22.00 -18.31
C LEU A 150 -4.24 23.51 -18.58
N PRO A 151 -5.30 24.23 -19.00
CA PRO A 151 -5.29 25.68 -19.07
C PRO A 151 -4.89 26.27 -17.72
N GLU A 152 -4.07 27.33 -17.71
CA GLU A 152 -3.66 28.02 -16.48
C GLU A 152 -4.90 28.42 -15.66
N GLN A 153 -4.95 27.99 -14.40
CA GLN A 153 -5.94 28.52 -13.47
C GLN A 153 -5.48 29.91 -13.02
N THR A 154 -6.19 30.95 -13.47
CA THR A 154 -5.92 32.32 -13.05
C THR A 154 -6.46 32.55 -11.64
N GLY A 155 -5.55 32.67 -10.65
CA GLY A 155 -5.87 33.06 -9.28
C GLY A 155 -6.14 31.89 -8.32
N GLY A 156 -5.23 31.70 -7.37
CA GLY A 156 -5.31 30.70 -6.29
C GLY A 156 -3.92 30.42 -5.72
N PRO A 157 -3.79 29.89 -4.48
CA PRO A 157 -2.53 29.36 -4.00
C PRO A 157 -2.07 28.19 -4.88
N ALA A 158 -0.75 27.98 -4.97
CA ALA A 158 -0.21 26.82 -5.68
C ALA A 158 -0.81 25.53 -5.07
N PRO A 159 -1.25 24.56 -5.90
CA PRO A 159 -1.86 23.34 -5.40
C PRO A 159 -0.84 22.56 -4.56
N GLU A 160 -1.29 22.06 -3.40
CA GLU A 160 -0.47 21.19 -2.56
C GLU A 160 -0.27 19.84 -3.27
N PRO A 161 0.97 19.36 -3.42
CA PRO A 161 1.24 18.09 -4.07
C PRO A 161 0.72 16.93 -3.22
N PHE A 162 0.32 15.86 -3.89
CA PHE A 162 0.15 14.56 -3.25
C PHE A 162 1.52 13.93 -3.04
N HIS A 163 1.79 13.50 -1.80
CA HIS A 163 3.05 12.84 -1.46
C HIS A 163 2.89 11.33 -1.54
N LEU A 164 3.69 10.72 -2.41
CA LEU A 164 3.95 9.29 -2.38
C LEU A 164 5.23 9.06 -1.59
N SER A 165 5.08 8.66 -0.33
CA SER A 165 6.18 8.34 0.56
C SER A 165 6.59 6.87 0.42
N ILE A 166 7.88 6.57 0.58
CA ILE A 166 8.38 5.20 0.62
C ILE A 166 9.13 5.01 1.94
N ALA A 167 8.71 4.01 2.72
CA ALA A 167 9.37 3.66 3.97
C ALA A 167 10.80 3.17 3.71
N SER A 168 11.77 3.74 4.43
CA SER A 168 13.19 3.46 4.28
C SER A 168 13.91 3.58 5.62
N SER A 169 15.15 3.11 5.64
CA SER A 169 16.06 3.17 6.78
C SER A 169 17.50 3.33 6.29
N HIS A 170 18.46 3.45 7.21
CA HIS A 170 19.89 3.61 6.91
C HIS A 170 20.17 4.87 6.06
N ILE A 171 19.54 5.98 6.41
CA ILE A 171 19.63 7.27 5.71
C ILE A 171 21.09 7.72 5.59
N ALA A 172 21.87 7.60 6.67
CA ALA A 172 23.29 7.95 6.68
C ALA A 172 24.14 7.13 5.69
N LYS A 173 23.68 5.92 5.32
CA LYS A 173 24.40 4.96 4.47
C LYS A 173 23.84 4.90 3.04
N GLY A 174 23.04 5.88 2.64
CA GLY A 174 22.46 5.94 1.29
C GLY A 174 21.23 5.06 1.09
N GLY A 175 20.51 4.70 2.17
CA GLY A 175 19.33 3.84 2.10
C GLY A 175 18.23 4.31 1.16
N ILE A 176 18.21 5.60 0.82
CA ILE A 176 17.25 6.22 -0.10
C ILE A 176 17.79 6.49 -1.51
N ASP A 177 19.07 6.22 -1.79
CA ASP A 177 19.72 6.62 -3.04
C ASP A 177 19.01 6.02 -4.28
N GLY A 178 18.67 4.73 -4.20
CA GLY A 178 17.97 4.05 -5.27
C GLY A 178 16.51 4.50 -5.46
N ILE A 179 15.86 5.10 -4.44
CA ILE A 179 14.50 5.63 -4.57
C ILE A 179 14.50 6.79 -5.56
N GLN A 180 15.43 7.73 -5.35
CA GLN A 180 15.54 8.92 -6.19
C GLN A 180 16.01 8.56 -7.60
N GLU A 181 16.94 7.63 -7.75
CA GLU A 181 17.35 7.10 -9.06
C GLU A 181 16.15 6.53 -9.82
N LYS A 182 15.32 5.75 -9.14
CA LYS A 182 14.21 5.04 -9.76
C LYS A 182 13.02 5.93 -10.10
N PHE A 183 12.60 6.75 -9.15
CA PHE A 183 11.32 7.47 -9.23
C PHE A 183 11.49 8.98 -9.46
N GLY A 184 12.70 9.53 -9.30
CA GLY A 184 12.92 10.98 -9.29
C GLY A 184 12.43 11.70 -10.55
N ARG A 185 12.54 11.06 -11.72
CA ARG A 185 12.07 11.60 -13.02
C ARG A 185 10.54 11.69 -13.15
N TYR A 186 9.80 11.05 -12.26
CA TYR A 186 8.33 11.06 -12.25
C TYR A 186 7.74 12.14 -11.36
N GLN A 187 8.56 12.84 -10.59
CA GLN A 187 8.10 13.94 -9.76
C GLN A 187 7.56 15.08 -10.62
N SER A 188 6.51 15.72 -10.12
CA SER A 188 5.87 16.88 -10.74
C SER A 188 5.36 17.82 -9.65
N ASP A 189 4.78 18.96 -10.05
CA ASP A 189 4.20 19.90 -9.08
C ASP A 189 2.96 19.34 -8.36
N SER A 190 2.32 18.30 -8.91
CA SER A 190 1.19 17.61 -8.28
C SER A 190 1.53 16.32 -7.55
N MET A 191 2.65 15.68 -7.90
CA MET A 191 3.07 14.39 -7.34
C MET A 191 4.52 14.47 -6.88
N ARG A 192 4.75 14.37 -5.57
CA ARG A 192 6.09 14.45 -4.97
C ARG A 192 6.45 13.15 -4.28
N LEU A 193 7.73 12.79 -4.35
CA LEU A 193 8.26 11.67 -3.58
C LEU A 193 8.61 12.15 -2.18
N ALA A 194 8.27 11.33 -1.20
CA ALA A 194 8.70 11.48 0.17
C ALA A 194 9.38 10.20 0.67
N ILE A 195 9.98 10.27 1.85
CA ILE A 195 10.43 9.09 2.59
C ILE A 195 9.73 9.01 3.93
N THR A 196 9.48 7.79 4.41
CA THR A 196 8.97 7.56 5.76
C THR A 196 10.08 6.92 6.57
N VAL A 197 10.43 7.53 7.71
CA VAL A 197 11.54 7.06 8.55
C VAL A 197 11.07 6.90 10.01
N PRO A 198 11.29 5.73 10.64
CA PRO A 198 10.97 5.52 12.04
C PRO A 198 11.96 6.21 12.98
N ILE A 199 11.43 6.86 14.01
CA ILE A 199 12.15 7.48 15.11
C ILE A 199 11.66 6.85 16.41
N LEU A 200 12.51 6.00 16.99
CA LEU A 200 12.18 5.12 18.11
C LEU A 200 12.44 5.85 19.44
N TYR A 201 11.59 6.81 19.79
CA TYR A 201 11.89 7.81 20.84
C TYR A 201 11.93 7.26 22.28
N MET A 202 11.43 6.04 22.50
CA MET A 202 11.56 5.31 23.77
C MET A 202 12.79 4.39 23.81
N ARG A 203 13.30 3.98 22.64
CA ARG A 203 14.48 3.11 22.52
C ARG A 203 15.79 3.90 22.42
N THR A 204 15.79 4.99 21.64
CA THR A 204 16.97 5.78 21.31
C THR A 204 17.20 6.87 22.35
N THR A 205 17.63 6.46 23.54
CA THR A 205 17.82 7.37 24.68
C THR A 205 19.29 7.52 25.06
N SER A 206 19.59 8.50 25.91
CA SER A 206 20.88 8.66 26.60
C SER A 206 21.13 7.61 27.70
N GLY A 207 20.20 6.66 27.84
CA GLY A 207 20.27 5.52 28.73
C GLY A 207 20.06 5.84 30.20
N ARG A 208 20.22 4.84 31.07
CA ARG A 208 19.99 4.94 32.53
C ARG A 208 20.73 6.11 33.17
N ALA A 209 21.98 6.38 32.76
CA ALA A 209 22.78 7.47 33.31
C ALA A 209 22.25 8.87 32.91
N GLY A 210 21.57 8.96 31.77
CA GLY A 210 20.90 10.17 31.28
C GLY A 210 19.41 10.23 31.62
N ASP A 211 18.93 9.39 32.54
CA ASP A 211 17.51 9.24 32.87
C ASP A 211 16.65 8.92 31.64
N TRP A 212 17.19 8.13 30.71
CA TRP A 212 16.54 7.73 29.46
C TRP A 212 15.92 8.89 28.66
N GLN A 213 16.54 10.07 28.70
CA GLN A 213 16.12 11.18 27.85
C GLN A 213 16.37 10.83 26.38
N PHE A 214 15.39 11.08 25.51
CA PHE A 214 15.52 10.87 24.07
C PHE A 214 16.79 11.55 23.53
N ASP A 215 17.61 10.79 22.81
CA ASP A 215 18.84 11.26 22.18
C ASP A 215 18.66 11.39 20.66
N PRO A 216 18.55 12.62 20.12
CA PRO A 216 18.39 12.82 18.69
C PRO A 216 19.66 12.46 17.88
N ARG A 217 20.81 12.29 18.55
CA ARG A 217 22.10 11.90 17.96
C ARG A 217 22.53 10.49 18.39
N PHE A 218 21.57 9.63 18.70
CA PHE A 218 21.81 8.27 19.16
C PHE A 218 22.87 7.53 18.31
N ASP A 219 23.76 6.82 19.00
CA ASP A 219 24.84 6.04 18.38
C ASP A 219 24.28 4.78 17.69
N ILE A 220 24.04 4.89 16.38
CA ILE A 220 23.56 3.80 15.53
C ILE A 220 24.59 2.67 15.32
N SER A 221 25.78 2.76 15.93
CA SER A 221 26.73 1.64 15.97
C SER A 221 26.44 0.64 17.10
N LEU A 222 25.60 1.03 18.06
CA LEU A 222 25.21 0.18 19.18
C LEU A 222 24.41 -1.02 18.71
N LYS A 223 24.71 -2.17 19.33
CA LYS A 223 24.15 -3.46 18.96
C LYS A 223 23.75 -4.27 20.18
N CYS A 224 22.77 -5.14 19.96
CA CYS A 224 22.45 -6.26 20.82
C CYS A 224 22.67 -7.56 20.05
N GLY A 225 23.70 -8.31 20.47
CA GLY A 225 24.25 -9.38 19.65
C GLY A 225 24.66 -8.84 18.28
N ASP A 226 24.14 -9.43 17.20
CA ASP A 226 24.44 -9.01 15.83
C ASP A 226 23.50 -7.90 15.31
N ARG A 227 22.46 -7.53 16.06
CA ARG A 227 21.43 -6.58 15.62
C ARG A 227 21.73 -5.15 16.05
N THR A 228 21.50 -4.21 15.16
CA THR A 228 21.56 -2.78 15.47
C THR A 228 20.35 -2.38 16.33
N LEU A 229 20.55 -1.52 17.33
CA LEU A 229 19.45 -1.04 18.18
C LEU A 229 18.50 -0.08 17.42
N ALA A 230 19.06 0.76 16.55
CA ALA A 230 18.32 1.63 15.66
C ALA A 230 19.12 1.87 14.36
N GLU A 231 18.44 1.86 13.22
CA GLU A 231 19.06 2.06 11.91
C GLU A 231 19.43 3.51 11.64
N ASP A 232 18.73 4.45 12.29
CA ASP A 232 18.77 5.89 12.06
C ASP A 232 18.63 6.69 13.37
N ASN A 233 19.06 7.96 13.35
CA ASN A 233 18.80 8.93 14.41
C ASN A 233 18.21 10.22 13.83
N LEU A 234 17.44 10.95 14.66
CA LEU A 234 16.62 12.08 14.19
C LEU A 234 17.46 13.21 13.57
N ASP A 235 18.60 13.55 14.16
CA ASP A 235 19.46 14.62 13.65
C ASP A 235 19.97 14.32 12.23
N THR A 236 20.35 13.08 11.97
CA THR A 236 20.80 12.65 10.64
C THR A 236 19.67 12.69 9.62
N VAL A 237 18.47 12.27 10.03
CA VAL A 237 17.28 12.31 9.16
C VAL A 237 16.90 13.75 8.83
N ILE A 238 16.88 14.66 9.81
CA ILE A 238 16.62 16.09 9.61
C ILE A 238 17.68 16.72 8.69
N ALA A 239 18.97 16.44 8.95
CA ALA A 239 20.05 16.95 8.12
C ALA A 239 19.92 16.48 6.67
N ASN A 240 19.59 15.19 6.46
CA ASN A 240 19.37 14.63 5.12
C ASN A 240 18.17 15.27 4.42
N ALA A 241 17.06 15.46 5.13
CA ALA A 241 15.87 16.13 4.60
C ALA A 241 16.22 17.52 4.06
N VAL A 242 17.00 18.30 4.81
CA VAL A 242 17.43 19.65 4.41
C VAL A 242 18.44 19.60 3.25
N GLU A 243 19.51 18.80 3.38
CA GLU A 243 20.60 18.72 2.39
C GLU A 243 20.08 18.26 1.02
N ARG A 244 19.20 17.26 1.00
CA ARG A 244 18.67 16.65 -0.22
C ARG A 244 17.32 17.21 -0.65
N LYS A 245 16.77 18.18 0.09
CA LYS A 245 15.41 18.70 -0.09
C LYS A 245 14.38 17.57 -0.19
N GLN A 246 14.48 16.61 0.72
CA GLN A 246 13.71 15.39 0.71
C GLN A 246 12.51 15.52 1.67
N PRO A 247 11.27 15.62 1.17
CA PRO A 247 10.08 15.55 2.02
C PRO A 247 10.07 14.26 2.82
N THR A 248 9.76 14.37 4.10
CA THR A 248 9.88 13.29 5.08
C THR A 248 8.62 13.21 5.94
N LEU A 249 8.08 12.00 6.07
CA LEU A 249 7.11 11.59 7.09
C LEU A 249 7.88 10.95 8.25
N PHE A 250 7.74 11.48 9.46
CA PHE A 250 8.43 10.96 10.64
C PHE A 250 7.51 10.05 11.44
N THR A 251 7.81 8.76 11.49
CA THR A 251 7.09 7.82 12.35
C THR A 251 7.65 7.91 13.77
N LEU A 252 7.01 8.68 14.65
CA LEU A 252 7.38 8.77 16.06
C LEU A 252 6.76 7.60 16.80
N ASN A 253 7.55 6.54 17.03
CA ASN A 253 7.06 5.30 17.62
C ASN A 253 7.68 5.06 19.00
N GLY A 254 6.80 4.87 19.99
CA GLY A 254 7.15 4.45 21.34
C GLY A 254 6.18 3.39 21.86
N GLY A 255 5.46 2.72 20.96
CA GLY A 255 4.60 1.58 21.25
C GLY A 255 5.33 0.25 21.13
N VAL A 256 4.58 -0.85 21.09
CA VAL A 256 5.12 -2.21 21.06
C VAL A 256 6.07 -2.46 19.87
N TRP A 257 5.84 -1.82 18.73
CA TRP A 257 6.72 -1.97 17.55
C TRP A 257 8.03 -1.18 17.64
N ALA A 258 8.16 -0.29 18.62
CA ALA A 258 9.39 0.43 18.92
C ALA A 258 10.25 -0.25 19.99
N ASP A 259 9.79 -1.38 20.52
CA ASP A 259 10.47 -2.13 21.56
C ASP A 259 11.63 -2.97 21.01
N ALA A 260 12.76 -2.98 21.73
CA ALA A 260 14.01 -3.53 21.24
C ALA A 260 13.88 -5.02 20.87
N ALA A 261 14.71 -5.46 19.94
CA ALA A 261 14.69 -6.87 19.50
C ALA A 261 15.24 -7.85 20.55
N CYS A 262 15.55 -7.34 21.75
CA CYS A 262 16.14 -7.98 22.90
C CYS A 262 16.20 -6.99 24.08
N ASP A 263 16.20 -7.51 25.32
CA ASP A 263 16.37 -6.77 26.58
C ASP A 263 17.69 -5.95 26.63
N VAL A 264 17.60 -4.64 26.35
CA VAL A 264 18.64 -3.61 26.45
C VAL A 264 18.19 -2.39 27.28
N PRO A 265 17.85 -2.59 28.56
CA PRO A 265 17.30 -1.58 29.47
C PRO A 265 18.30 -0.48 29.84
N GLU A 266 19.55 -0.64 29.41
CA GLU A 266 20.55 0.42 29.46
C GLU A 266 20.13 1.59 28.57
N TRP A 267 19.44 1.35 27.45
CA TRP A 267 19.08 2.33 26.43
C TRP A 267 17.58 2.41 26.17
N ASP A 268 16.88 1.28 26.12
CA ASP A 268 15.44 1.24 25.92
C ASP A 268 14.71 1.44 27.25
N ILE A 269 13.88 2.47 27.35
CA ILE A 269 13.08 2.70 28.56
C ILE A 269 11.87 1.76 28.63
N ASN A 270 11.42 1.18 27.51
CA ASN A 270 10.36 0.18 27.53
C ASN A 270 10.82 -1.05 28.32
N ASP A 271 11.96 -1.65 27.98
CA ASP A 271 12.56 -2.79 28.71
C ASP A 271 12.69 -2.53 30.22
N GLU A 272 13.08 -1.31 30.63
CA GLU A 272 13.20 -1.00 32.06
C GLU A 272 11.84 -0.90 32.75
N LEU A 273 10.86 -0.25 32.12
CA LEU A 273 9.50 -0.14 32.65
C LEU A 273 8.82 -1.51 32.72
N GLU A 274 9.07 -2.36 31.74
CA GLU A 274 8.43 -3.67 31.62
C GLU A 274 8.86 -4.63 32.73
N LYS A 275 9.99 -4.43 33.40
CA LYS A 275 10.40 -5.23 34.56
C LYS A 275 9.42 -5.17 35.72
N ASP A 276 8.73 -4.04 35.90
CA ASP A 276 7.68 -3.92 36.90
C ASP A 276 6.34 -4.36 36.34
N LYS A 277 5.75 -5.38 36.96
CA LYS A 277 4.43 -5.90 36.60
C LYS A 277 3.34 -4.84 36.72
N ALA A 278 3.52 -3.80 37.54
CA ALA A 278 2.57 -2.70 37.65
C ALA A 278 2.44 -1.90 36.35
N HIS A 279 3.45 -1.89 35.48
CA HIS A 279 3.47 -1.08 34.27
C HIS A 279 2.95 -1.78 33.01
N VAL A 280 2.72 -3.09 33.06
CA VAL A 280 2.40 -3.90 31.87
C VAL A 280 0.99 -4.48 31.92
N GLN A 281 0.50 -4.95 30.78
CA GLN A 281 -0.82 -5.53 30.65
C GLN A 281 -0.90 -6.93 31.30
N TRP A 282 -1.99 -7.21 32.01
CA TRP A 282 -2.25 -8.51 32.64
C TRP A 282 -3.34 -9.25 31.87
N ASN A 283 -3.25 -10.58 31.83
CA ASN A 283 -4.30 -11.39 31.23
C ASN A 283 -5.49 -11.58 32.18
N GLU A 284 -6.58 -12.19 31.70
CA GLU A 284 -7.83 -12.42 32.45
C GLU A 284 -7.68 -13.32 33.69
N ARG A 285 -6.51 -13.95 33.85
CA ARG A 285 -6.13 -14.84 34.96
C ARG A 285 -5.23 -14.16 36.00
N ASP A 286 -5.07 -12.84 35.91
CA ASP A 286 -4.16 -12.03 36.73
C ASP A 286 -2.67 -12.41 36.56
N GLU A 287 -2.30 -12.88 35.37
CA GLU A 287 -0.94 -13.27 35.05
C GLU A 287 -0.31 -12.27 34.08
N VAL A 288 1.01 -12.12 34.21
CA VAL A 288 1.84 -11.37 33.26
C VAL A 288 2.74 -12.35 32.53
N VAL A 289 2.82 -12.23 31.21
CA VAL A 289 3.65 -13.08 30.34
C VAL A 289 5.06 -12.52 30.21
N ALA A 290 6.03 -13.39 29.89
CA ALA A 290 7.38 -12.97 29.55
C ALA A 290 7.41 -12.31 28.15
N ASP A 291 8.38 -11.44 27.90
CA ASP A 291 8.59 -10.74 26.63
C ASP A 291 8.68 -11.63 25.40
N ASP A 292 9.53 -12.64 25.49
CA ASP A 292 9.87 -13.50 24.37
C ASP A 292 8.82 -14.58 24.06
N TYR A 293 7.70 -14.59 24.81
CA TYR A 293 6.68 -15.64 24.75
C TYR A 293 6.08 -15.82 23.35
N LEU A 294 5.94 -14.72 22.60
CA LEU A 294 5.39 -14.71 21.25
C LEU A 294 6.44 -14.65 20.14
N SER A 295 7.72 -14.91 20.43
CA SER A 295 8.83 -14.90 19.44
C SER A 295 8.68 -15.88 18.26
N HIS A 296 7.60 -16.67 18.22
CA HIS A 296 7.30 -17.64 17.17
C HIS A 296 6.34 -17.13 16.08
N LEU A 297 5.70 -15.96 16.22
CA LEU A 297 4.76 -15.44 15.23
C LEU A 297 5.49 -14.75 14.05
N PRO A 298 4.97 -14.81 12.82
CA PRO A 298 5.55 -14.07 11.68
C PRO A 298 5.56 -12.56 11.96
N GLY A 299 6.72 -11.91 11.79
CA GLY A 299 6.89 -10.50 12.16
C GLY A 299 7.09 -10.25 13.65
N SER A 300 7.09 -11.30 14.50
CA SER A 300 7.59 -11.30 15.88
C SER A 300 8.80 -12.23 16.05
N VAL A 301 9.05 -13.14 15.09
CA VAL A 301 10.32 -13.85 15.00
C VAL A 301 11.40 -12.80 14.82
N HIS A 302 12.10 -12.50 15.92
CA HIS A 302 13.25 -11.62 15.99
C HIS A 302 13.02 -10.09 16.12
N ALA A 303 11.79 -9.65 16.45
CA ALA A 303 11.34 -8.34 17.03
C ALA A 303 9.86 -8.12 16.67
N PRO A 304 9.00 -7.41 17.44
CA PRO A 304 9.12 -6.88 18.81
C PRO A 304 8.64 -7.90 19.87
N GLU A 305 8.83 -7.61 21.16
CA GLU A 305 8.40 -8.44 22.29
C GLU A 305 6.88 -8.35 22.52
N LEU A 306 6.10 -8.69 21.48
CA LEU A 306 4.63 -8.53 21.38
C LEU A 306 3.82 -9.14 22.54
N ALA A 307 4.44 -9.98 23.37
CA ALA A 307 3.78 -10.61 24.49
C ALA A 307 3.57 -9.65 25.67
N ARG A 308 4.54 -8.79 25.95
CA ARG A 308 4.51 -7.87 27.09
C ARG A 308 4.37 -6.46 26.55
N ILE A 309 3.33 -5.77 26.98
CA ILE A 309 3.02 -4.42 26.48
C ILE A 309 2.75 -3.55 27.70
N LEU A 310 3.29 -2.33 27.70
CA LEU A 310 2.92 -1.33 28.70
C LEU A 310 1.39 -1.11 28.74
N SER A 311 0.84 -0.99 29.94
CA SER A 311 -0.57 -0.72 30.13
C SER A 311 -0.89 0.75 29.85
N TYR A 312 -1.98 1.00 29.12
CA TYR A 312 -2.45 2.33 28.73
C TYR A 312 -3.32 3.03 29.79
N ASN A 313 -3.48 2.42 30.96
CA ASN A 313 -4.25 3.07 32.02
C ASN A 313 -3.57 4.38 32.47
N VAL A 314 -4.37 5.38 32.84
CA VAL A 314 -3.84 6.73 33.18
C VAL A 314 -3.07 6.77 34.50
N TYR A 315 -3.16 5.70 35.31
CA TYR A 315 -2.45 5.53 36.58
C TYR A 315 -1.02 5.01 36.41
N ASN A 316 -0.66 4.54 35.20
CA ASN A 316 0.70 4.20 34.84
C ASN A 316 1.57 5.45 34.63
N LYS A 317 1.74 6.24 35.70
CA LYS A 317 2.40 7.54 35.69
C LYS A 317 3.83 7.49 35.15
N PRO A 318 4.69 6.53 35.52
CA PRO A 318 6.06 6.49 35.00
C PRO A 318 6.09 6.31 33.48
N ALA A 319 5.36 5.34 32.94
CA ALA A 319 5.30 5.11 31.50
C ALA A 319 4.80 6.35 30.75
N ARG A 320 3.72 6.98 31.23
CA ARG A 320 3.18 8.21 30.64
C ARG A 320 4.15 9.38 30.72
N ALA A 321 4.87 9.56 31.83
CA ALA A 321 5.83 10.63 32.01
C ALA A 321 7.02 10.51 31.04
N TYR A 322 7.64 9.33 30.94
CA TYR A 322 8.73 9.08 30.00
C TYR A 322 8.28 9.26 28.54
N LYS A 323 7.12 8.69 28.19
CA LYS A 323 6.55 8.79 26.85
C LYS A 323 6.26 10.23 26.45
N LYS A 324 5.57 10.99 27.30
CA LYS A 324 5.30 12.42 27.07
C LYS A 324 6.60 13.20 26.88
N ARG A 325 7.55 13.06 27.81
CA ARG A 325 8.82 13.81 27.77
C ARG A 325 9.59 13.54 26.49
N ASN A 326 9.79 12.27 26.14
CA ASN A 326 10.60 11.87 25.01
C ASN A 326 9.90 12.18 23.67
N LEU A 327 8.59 11.96 23.56
CA LEU A 327 7.81 12.36 22.39
C LEU A 327 7.90 13.87 22.15
N GLN A 328 7.70 14.68 23.20
CA GLN A 328 7.80 16.14 23.08
C GLN A 328 9.21 16.61 22.71
N SER A 329 10.25 15.90 23.15
CA SER A 329 11.63 16.19 22.75
C SER A 329 11.81 16.02 21.23
N ALA A 330 11.43 14.86 20.69
CA ALA A 330 11.49 14.60 19.24
C ALA A 330 10.60 15.56 18.43
N ALA A 331 9.36 15.78 18.89
CA ALA A 331 8.39 16.63 18.22
C ALA A 331 8.84 18.10 18.13
N ARG A 332 9.51 18.66 19.15
CA ARG A 332 10.03 20.04 19.09
C ARG A 332 11.08 20.24 17.99
N LEU A 333 11.92 19.24 17.76
CA LEU A 333 12.93 19.28 16.70
C LEU A 333 12.27 19.25 15.31
N ILE A 334 11.29 18.38 15.11
CA ILE A 334 10.51 18.31 13.87
C ILE A 334 9.66 19.58 13.68
N ALA A 335 9.10 20.15 14.74
CA ALA A 335 8.35 21.41 14.69
C ALA A 335 9.26 22.56 14.24
N THR A 336 10.50 22.61 14.71
CA THR A 336 11.51 23.58 14.28
C THR A 336 11.82 23.41 12.78
N LEU A 337 12.02 22.17 12.32
CA LEU A 337 12.18 21.88 10.89
C LEU A 337 10.96 22.35 10.09
N ASN A 338 9.74 22.05 10.54
CA ASN A 338 8.51 22.46 9.86
C ASN A 338 8.34 23.99 9.80
N GLN A 339 8.79 24.73 10.81
CA GLN A 339 8.74 26.19 10.80
C GLN A 339 9.74 26.79 9.79
N GLN A 340 10.90 26.16 9.62
CA GLN A 340 11.96 26.62 8.71
C GLN A 340 11.74 26.16 7.26
N HIS A 341 11.23 24.93 7.11
CA HIS A 341 11.09 24.19 5.86
C HIS A 341 9.77 23.39 5.86
N PRO A 342 8.60 24.05 5.81
CA PRO A 342 7.30 23.37 5.88
C PRO A 342 7.06 22.37 4.74
N GLU A 343 7.73 22.52 3.61
CA GLU A 343 7.71 21.63 2.45
C GLU A 343 8.45 20.30 2.69
N LEU A 344 9.36 20.25 3.67
CA LEU A 344 10.15 19.06 3.97
C LEU A 344 9.48 18.13 4.99
N VAL A 345 8.43 18.59 5.67
CA VAL A 345 7.72 17.80 6.67
C VAL A 345 6.36 17.43 6.10
N VAL A 346 6.20 16.20 5.61
CA VAL A 346 4.88 15.69 5.18
C VAL A 346 3.96 15.61 6.40
N GLY A 347 4.50 15.11 7.51
CA GLY A 347 3.83 15.06 8.81
C GLY A 347 4.61 14.21 9.81
N ILE A 348 3.95 13.90 10.92
CA ILE A 348 4.35 12.84 11.84
C ILE A 348 3.21 11.83 11.94
N ASN A 349 3.56 10.56 12.16
CA ASN A 349 2.59 9.58 12.60
C ASN A 349 3.06 8.93 13.91
N LEU A 350 2.10 8.73 14.81
CA LEU A 350 2.30 8.31 16.19
C LEU A 350 2.11 6.80 16.29
N ASP A 351 2.77 6.15 17.25
CA ASP A 351 2.62 4.74 17.68
C ASP A 351 1.85 3.83 16.71
N ALA A 352 2.60 3.03 15.95
CA ALA A 352 2.04 2.06 15.01
C ALA A 352 1.24 0.97 15.73
N ASP A 353 0.10 0.59 15.13
CA ASP A 353 -0.69 -0.59 15.50
C ASP A 353 -0.93 -0.68 17.01
N THR A 354 -1.51 0.40 17.57
CA THR A 354 -1.80 0.49 19.01
C THR A 354 -2.97 -0.45 19.35
N TYR A 355 -2.70 -1.45 20.19
CA TYR A 355 -3.69 -2.39 20.69
C TYR A 355 -3.52 -2.69 22.17
N ILE A 356 -4.63 -3.00 22.83
CA ILE A 356 -4.63 -3.86 24.02
C ILE A 356 -4.38 -5.29 23.52
N ASN A 357 -3.40 -5.97 24.09
CA ASN A 357 -2.70 -7.11 23.47
C ASN A 357 -3.67 -8.14 22.82
N PRO A 358 -3.74 -8.18 21.46
CA PRO A 358 -4.64 -9.09 20.74
C PRO A 358 -3.94 -10.37 20.26
N PHE A 359 -2.63 -10.51 20.47
CA PHE A 359 -1.80 -11.52 19.82
C PHE A 359 -1.95 -12.94 20.40
N PHE A 360 -2.78 -13.10 21.43
CA PHE A 360 -3.12 -14.37 22.06
C PHE A 360 -4.47 -14.93 21.61
N GLU A 361 -4.94 -14.54 20.42
CA GLU A 361 -6.28 -14.78 19.87
C GLU A 361 -6.94 -16.08 20.35
N GLY A 362 -8.08 -15.92 21.04
CA GLY A 362 -8.91 -17.02 21.55
C GLY A 362 -8.35 -17.76 22.77
N LYS A 363 -7.16 -17.38 23.27
CA LYS A 363 -6.49 -18.03 24.42
C LYS A 363 -6.39 -17.14 25.64
N GLN A 364 -6.12 -15.84 25.46
CA GLN A 364 -5.96 -14.87 26.55
C GLN A 364 -6.57 -13.53 26.15
N TRP A 365 -6.96 -12.75 27.15
CA TRP A 365 -7.58 -11.44 27.02
C TRP A 365 -6.89 -10.45 27.93
N TYR A 366 -6.70 -9.22 27.43
CA TYR A 366 -6.02 -8.14 28.13
C TYR A 366 -6.94 -6.90 28.11
N ASP A 367 -6.78 -5.89 28.96
CA ASP A 367 -5.80 -5.73 30.02
C ASP A 367 -6.49 -5.73 31.38
N TYR A 368 -6.11 -6.68 32.25
CA TYR A 368 -6.65 -6.86 33.59
C TYR A 368 -5.71 -6.32 34.68
N ASN A 369 -4.77 -5.44 34.33
CA ASN A 369 -3.91 -4.77 35.29
C ASN A 369 -4.77 -4.10 36.40
N PRO A 370 -4.40 -4.20 37.69
CA PRO A 370 -5.19 -3.65 38.80
C PRO A 370 -5.58 -2.17 38.62
N ASP A 371 -4.69 -1.35 38.06
CA ASP A 371 -4.95 0.07 37.79
C ASP A 371 -5.87 0.27 36.58
N THR A 372 -5.84 -0.61 35.59
CA THR A 372 -6.82 -0.66 34.49
C THR A 372 -8.21 -0.99 35.03
N ILE A 373 -8.32 -1.98 35.93
CA ILE A 373 -9.59 -2.34 36.59
C ILE A 373 -10.10 -1.19 37.47
N ARG A 374 -9.21 -0.48 38.16
CA ARG A 374 -9.56 0.75 38.90
C ARG A 374 -10.15 1.78 37.96
N GLN A 375 -9.46 2.09 36.86
CA GLN A 375 -9.94 3.09 35.89
C GLN A 375 -11.28 2.67 35.27
N PHE A 376 -11.50 1.38 35.00
CA PHE A 376 -12.78 0.87 34.54
C PHE A 376 -13.91 1.17 35.52
N ARG A 377 -13.71 0.91 36.82
CA ARG A 377 -14.70 1.21 37.87
C ARG A 377 -15.02 2.70 37.94
N GLU A 378 -14.01 3.55 37.83
CA GLU A 378 -14.18 5.01 37.86
C GLU A 378 -14.88 5.52 36.59
N TRP A 379 -14.59 4.93 35.42
CA TRP A 379 -15.27 5.23 34.16
C TRP A 379 -16.75 4.85 34.19
N LEU A 380 -17.10 3.69 34.76
CA LEU A 380 -18.50 3.29 34.95
C LEU A 380 -19.27 4.26 35.85
N GLN A 381 -18.60 4.85 36.84
CA GLN A 381 -19.20 5.75 37.83
C GLN A 381 -19.18 7.23 37.43
N GLY A 382 -18.38 7.62 36.43
CA GLY A 382 -18.09 9.03 36.16
C GLY A 382 -17.27 9.70 37.27
N THR A 383 -16.45 8.94 38.01
CA THR A 383 -15.63 9.42 39.13
C THR A 383 -14.14 9.43 38.80
N GLY A 384 -13.29 9.80 39.76
CA GLY A 384 -11.85 9.87 39.55
C GLY A 384 -11.50 10.83 38.40
N PRO A 385 -10.65 10.42 37.44
CA PRO A 385 -10.28 11.23 36.28
C PRO A 385 -11.47 11.70 35.43
N TYR A 386 -12.61 11.01 35.49
CA TYR A 386 -13.81 11.33 34.71
C TYR A 386 -14.73 12.35 35.39
N ALA A 387 -14.46 12.72 36.64
CA ALA A 387 -15.19 13.77 37.34
C ALA A 387 -14.84 15.16 36.78
N THR A 388 -15.84 16.04 36.61
CA THR A 388 -15.65 17.38 36.03
C THR A 388 -14.70 18.28 36.83
N ASP A 389 -14.67 18.09 38.14
CA ASP A 389 -13.84 18.81 39.09
C ASP A 389 -12.50 18.11 39.37
N TRP A 390 -12.17 17.01 38.66
CA TRP A 390 -10.88 16.33 38.81
C TRP A 390 -9.71 17.28 38.55
N ARG A 391 -8.73 17.28 39.46
CA ARG A 391 -7.48 18.05 39.38
C ARG A 391 -6.33 17.14 39.79
N SER A 392 -5.37 16.95 38.89
CA SER A 392 -4.12 16.24 39.16
C SER A 392 -3.03 16.81 38.25
N GLU A 393 -1.80 16.85 38.74
CA GLU A 393 -0.63 17.23 37.92
C GLU A 393 -0.23 16.12 36.94
N ASP A 394 -0.38 14.86 37.35
CA ASP A 394 0.10 13.70 36.58
C ASP A 394 -0.99 12.98 35.79
N ILE A 395 -2.25 13.05 36.25
CA ILE A 395 -3.37 12.28 35.68
C ILE A 395 -4.32 13.26 34.97
N PRO A 396 -4.62 13.03 33.67
CA PRO A 396 -5.42 13.96 32.88
C PRO A 396 -6.85 14.04 33.40
N ASN A 397 -7.51 15.16 33.12
CA ASN A 397 -8.95 15.29 33.32
C ASN A 397 -9.65 14.67 32.10
N LEU A 398 -10.37 13.57 32.32
CA LEU A 398 -11.04 12.76 31.30
C LEU A 398 -12.56 13.02 31.28
N SER A 399 -13.04 14.12 31.87
CA SER A 399 -14.48 14.38 31.99
C SER A 399 -15.23 14.53 30.67
N THR A 400 -14.52 14.79 29.56
CA THR A 400 -15.05 14.78 28.19
C THR A 400 -15.23 13.37 27.62
N TYR A 401 -14.55 12.38 28.19
CA TYR A 401 -14.59 10.97 27.80
C TYR A 401 -15.43 10.09 28.74
N LYS A 402 -16.13 10.72 29.68
CA LYS A 402 -17.08 9.99 30.52
C LYS A 402 -18.18 9.39 29.65
N ARG A 403 -18.78 8.30 30.13
CA ARG A 403 -19.91 7.67 29.45
C ARG A 403 -21.07 8.65 29.31
N ARG A 404 -21.90 8.44 28.28
CA ARG A 404 -23.18 9.16 28.15
C ARG A 404 -24.08 8.97 29.38
N LYS A 405 -23.94 7.81 30.04
CA LYS A 405 -24.66 7.46 31.27
C LYS A 405 -23.72 6.74 32.23
N ASP A 406 -23.61 7.27 33.44
CA ASP A 406 -22.97 6.59 34.58
C ASP A 406 -23.87 5.45 35.06
N TYR A 407 -23.28 4.34 35.49
CA TYR A 407 -24.02 3.21 36.03
C TYR A 407 -24.08 3.23 37.55
N SER A 408 -25.20 2.76 38.10
CA SER A 408 -25.29 2.35 39.50
C SER A 408 -24.69 0.96 39.72
N LEU A 409 -24.35 0.63 40.97
CA LEU A 409 -23.87 -0.69 41.34
C LEU A 409 -24.88 -1.81 41.04
N GLU A 410 -26.18 -1.50 41.13
CA GLU A 410 -27.27 -2.42 40.78
C GLU A 410 -27.29 -2.71 39.28
N GLU A 411 -27.15 -1.67 38.44
CA GLU A 411 -27.11 -1.83 36.98
C GLU A 411 -25.90 -2.66 36.54
N VAL A 412 -24.72 -2.38 37.09
CA VAL A 412 -23.51 -3.18 36.86
C VAL A 412 -23.70 -4.62 37.30
N SER A 413 -24.29 -4.85 38.48
CA SER A 413 -24.57 -6.20 38.97
C SER A 413 -25.52 -6.98 38.05
N ASN A 414 -26.54 -6.29 37.52
CA ASN A 414 -27.50 -6.88 36.58
C ASN A 414 -26.84 -7.23 35.24
N LEU A 415 -26.01 -6.34 34.69
CA LEU A 415 -25.28 -6.59 33.45
C LEU A 415 -24.29 -7.75 33.60
N ALA A 416 -23.55 -7.79 34.72
CA ALA A 416 -22.58 -8.84 35.03
C ALA A 416 -23.21 -10.19 35.39
N GLY A 417 -24.52 -10.24 35.64
CA GLY A 417 -25.20 -11.42 36.19
C GLY A 417 -24.65 -11.84 37.56
N THR A 418 -24.00 -10.93 38.28
CA THR A 418 -23.30 -11.16 39.55
C THR A 418 -23.59 -10.01 40.50
N ARG A 419 -24.01 -10.30 41.73
CA ARG A 419 -24.27 -9.26 42.72
C ARG A 419 -22.97 -8.78 43.35
N PHE A 420 -22.59 -7.53 43.10
CA PHE A 420 -21.48 -6.87 43.78
C PHE A 420 -21.97 -6.14 45.04
N ALA A 421 -21.23 -6.25 46.15
CA ALA A 421 -21.62 -5.59 47.41
C ALA A 421 -21.16 -4.13 47.48
N ARG A 422 -20.08 -3.80 46.78
CA ARG A 422 -19.46 -2.47 46.67
C ARG A 422 -18.68 -2.36 45.36
N TRP A 423 -18.30 -1.14 44.98
CA TRP A 423 -17.61 -0.88 43.71
C TRP A 423 -16.23 -1.53 43.62
N GLU A 424 -15.53 -1.70 44.73
CA GLU A 424 -14.23 -2.37 44.79
C GLU A 424 -14.31 -3.87 44.44
N ASP A 425 -15.50 -4.45 44.50
CA ASP A 425 -15.74 -5.85 44.13
C ASP A 425 -16.11 -6.00 42.65
N VAL A 426 -16.40 -4.90 41.92
CA VAL A 426 -16.78 -4.93 40.49
C VAL A 426 -15.58 -5.37 39.65
N ASP A 427 -15.74 -6.41 38.87
CA ASP A 427 -14.65 -7.04 38.12
C ASP A 427 -15.08 -7.26 36.66
N PRO A 428 -14.22 -6.96 35.66
CA PRO A 428 -14.51 -7.28 34.26
C PRO A 428 -14.72 -8.79 34.05
N PRO A 429 -15.39 -9.21 32.97
CA PRO A 429 -15.64 -10.62 32.74
C PRO A 429 -14.33 -11.38 32.50
N ARG A 430 -14.11 -12.46 33.27
CA ARG A 430 -12.89 -13.29 33.18
C ARG A 430 -13.04 -14.60 32.41
N ARG A 431 -14.28 -15.02 32.11
CA ARG A 431 -14.57 -16.29 31.43
C ARG A 431 -15.01 -16.02 29.99
N LEU A 432 -14.02 -15.86 29.11
CA LEU A 432 -14.20 -15.43 27.72
C LEU A 432 -13.83 -16.52 26.68
N MET A 433 -13.52 -17.73 27.13
CA MET A 433 -13.11 -18.85 26.27
C MET A 433 -14.29 -19.73 25.80
N PHE A 434 -14.06 -20.49 24.73
CA PHE A 434 -14.99 -21.48 24.17
C PHE A 434 -15.50 -22.47 25.25
N PRO A 435 -16.78 -22.91 25.24
CA PRO A 435 -17.81 -22.73 24.20
C PRO A 435 -18.64 -21.44 24.27
N THR A 436 -18.24 -20.48 25.11
CA THR A 436 -19.06 -19.28 25.37
C THR A 436 -19.03 -18.31 24.19
N ARG A 437 -20.21 -17.88 23.72
CA ARG A 437 -20.35 -16.74 22.81
C ARG A 437 -20.13 -15.44 23.58
N PHE A 438 -18.89 -15.20 23.99
CA PHE A 438 -18.53 -14.09 24.86
C PHE A 438 -18.99 -12.72 24.32
N PHE A 439 -19.02 -12.56 22.99
CA PHE A 439 -19.47 -11.35 22.30
C PHE A 439 -20.98 -11.08 22.40
N GLU A 440 -21.78 -12.06 22.83
CA GLU A 440 -23.21 -11.88 23.14
C GLU A 440 -23.43 -11.49 24.63
N ASN A 441 -22.39 -11.49 25.46
CA ASN A 441 -22.48 -11.15 26.88
C ASN A 441 -22.56 -9.61 27.08
N PRO A 442 -23.64 -9.08 27.67
CA PRO A 442 -23.78 -7.64 27.93
C PRO A 442 -22.65 -7.05 28.80
N TRP A 443 -22.11 -7.82 29.73
CA TRP A 443 -20.99 -7.35 30.57
C TRP A 443 -19.67 -7.29 29.81
N PHE A 444 -19.46 -8.23 28.87
CA PHE A 444 -18.33 -8.14 27.96
C PHE A 444 -18.45 -6.94 27.03
N ALA A 445 -19.65 -6.63 26.53
CA ALA A 445 -19.84 -5.45 25.70
C ALA A 445 -19.40 -4.14 26.39
N VAL A 446 -19.70 -4.00 27.68
CA VAL A 446 -19.25 -2.83 28.48
C VAL A 446 -17.73 -2.83 28.68
N TRP A 447 -17.14 -4.00 28.95
CA TRP A 447 -15.68 -4.13 29.06
C TRP A 447 -14.96 -3.81 27.75
N ASP A 448 -15.50 -4.28 26.63
CA ASP A 448 -14.97 -4.09 25.29
C ASP A 448 -15.10 -2.63 24.81
N GLU A 449 -16.18 -1.93 25.19
CA GLU A 449 -16.32 -0.47 25.04
C GLU A 449 -15.23 0.28 25.80
N PHE A 450 -14.96 -0.11 27.06
CA PHE A 450 -13.89 0.49 27.85
C PHE A 450 -12.50 0.25 27.26
N ARG A 451 -12.23 -0.96 26.75
CA ARG A 451 -10.99 -1.29 26.02
C ARG A 451 -10.80 -0.39 24.82
N ARG A 452 -11.86 -0.07 24.07
CA ARG A 452 -11.82 0.91 22.97
C ARG A 452 -11.55 2.33 23.42
N HIS A 453 -12.19 2.72 24.52
CA HIS A 453 -11.96 4.01 25.17
C HIS A 453 -10.48 4.21 25.58
N LEU A 454 -9.76 3.16 26.03
CA LEU A 454 -8.33 3.28 26.35
C LEU A 454 -7.45 3.56 25.13
N ILE A 455 -7.75 2.97 23.97
CA ILE A 455 -7.01 3.22 22.73
C ILE A 455 -7.28 4.64 22.21
N ASP A 456 -8.54 5.08 22.28
CA ASP A 456 -8.94 6.46 21.99
C ASP A 456 -8.13 7.46 22.81
N LEU A 457 -8.12 7.30 24.13
CA LEU A 457 -7.32 8.15 25.01
C LEU A 457 -5.82 8.13 24.69
N HIS A 458 -5.26 6.96 24.38
CA HIS A 458 -3.84 6.86 24.10
C HIS A 458 -3.45 7.68 22.87
N TYR A 459 -4.16 7.54 21.74
CA TYR A 459 -3.89 8.37 20.57
C TYR A 459 -4.17 9.85 20.83
N ASP A 460 -5.22 10.18 21.60
CA ASP A 460 -5.54 11.56 21.91
C ASP A 460 -4.43 12.24 22.71
N GLU A 461 -3.94 11.60 23.77
CA GLU A 461 -2.84 12.12 24.59
C GLU A 461 -1.56 12.32 23.77
N LEU A 462 -1.19 11.35 22.93
CA LEU A 462 -0.01 11.48 22.06
C LEU A 462 -0.15 12.66 21.10
N SER A 463 -1.33 12.84 20.50
CA SER A 463 -1.60 13.95 19.60
C SER A 463 -1.54 15.30 20.31
N GLN A 464 -2.11 15.38 21.53
CA GLN A 464 -2.08 16.57 22.34
C GLN A 464 -0.64 16.93 22.71
N TRP A 465 0.17 15.96 23.16
CA TRP A 465 1.55 16.21 23.54
C TRP A 465 2.41 16.66 22.35
N ALA A 466 2.21 16.08 21.16
CA ALA A 466 2.90 16.50 19.94
C ALA A 466 2.46 17.91 19.49
N HIS A 467 1.17 18.23 19.63
CA HIS A 467 0.65 19.56 19.35
C HIS A 467 1.22 20.62 20.32
N GLU A 468 1.24 20.32 21.63
CA GLU A 468 1.87 21.14 22.67
C GLU A 468 3.37 21.38 22.40
N ALA A 469 4.04 20.42 21.73
CA ALA A 469 5.42 20.55 21.29
C ALA A 469 5.61 21.40 20.02
N GLY A 470 4.53 21.87 19.38
CA GLY A 470 4.54 22.81 18.27
C GLY A 470 4.25 22.21 16.89
N ILE A 471 3.88 20.93 16.80
CA ILE A 471 3.48 20.31 15.52
C ILE A 471 2.05 20.78 15.16
N PRO A 472 1.81 21.24 13.91
CA PRO A 472 0.47 21.61 13.48
C PRO A 472 -0.47 20.39 13.48
N THR A 473 -1.71 20.57 13.97
CA THR A 473 -2.77 19.54 14.00
C THR A 473 -2.95 18.84 12.65
N GLY A 474 -2.88 19.57 11.54
CA GLY A 474 -3.01 19.01 10.19
C GLY A 474 -1.85 18.12 9.73
N LYS A 475 -0.78 18.00 10.54
CA LYS A 475 0.41 17.17 10.28
C LYS A 475 0.61 16.06 11.31
N ILE A 476 -0.36 15.84 12.22
CA ILE A 476 -0.32 14.79 13.22
C ILE A 476 -1.28 13.68 12.80
N TYR A 477 -0.77 12.45 12.69
CA TYR A 477 -1.55 11.29 12.30
C TYR A 477 -1.43 10.18 13.34
N SER A 478 -2.51 9.46 13.62
CA SER A 478 -2.43 8.13 14.27
C SER A 478 -1.81 7.09 13.33
N SER A 479 -1.69 5.83 13.76
CA SER A 479 -1.18 4.76 12.90
C SER A 479 -1.89 3.44 13.17
N GLN A 480 -3.16 3.31 12.75
CA GLN A 480 -3.98 2.14 13.06
C GLN A 480 -4.10 1.16 11.89
N GLY A 481 -3.91 -0.14 12.17
CA GLY A 481 -4.19 -1.26 11.27
C GLY A 481 -5.67 -1.49 11.01
N PHE A 482 -6.05 -1.57 9.74
CA PHE A 482 -7.39 -1.93 9.30
C PHE A 482 -7.36 -3.17 8.41
N GLN A 483 -7.01 -4.33 8.97
CA GLN A 483 -6.94 -5.57 8.21
C GLN A 483 -8.33 -6.07 7.80
N ALA A 484 -8.44 -6.59 6.57
CA ALA A 484 -9.70 -7.13 6.07
C ALA A 484 -10.19 -8.31 6.94
N PRO A 485 -11.44 -8.28 7.42
CA PRO A 485 -11.99 -9.37 8.23
C PRO A 485 -12.17 -10.63 7.38
N GLY A 486 -11.85 -11.80 7.95
CA GLY A 486 -12.13 -13.10 7.31
C GLY A 486 -13.64 -13.33 7.14
N GLU A 487 -14.05 -14.27 6.28
CA GLU A 487 -15.46 -14.50 5.91
C GLU A 487 -16.41 -14.62 7.12
N PHE A 488 -16.00 -15.38 8.14
CA PHE A 488 -16.80 -15.63 9.35
C PHE A 488 -16.46 -14.68 10.52
N ILE A 489 -15.62 -13.68 10.29
CA ILE A 489 -15.22 -12.69 11.28
C ILE A 489 -16.05 -11.41 11.09
N ASN A 490 -16.57 -10.86 12.18
CA ASN A 490 -17.31 -9.60 12.13
C ASN A 490 -16.40 -8.47 11.62
N PRO A 491 -16.94 -7.44 10.94
CA PRO A 491 -16.18 -6.22 10.65
C PRO A 491 -15.64 -5.57 11.93
N PHE A 492 -14.51 -4.86 11.83
CA PHE A 492 -13.97 -4.10 12.96
C PHE A 492 -14.93 -2.98 13.41
N PRO A 493 -14.86 -2.54 14.68
CA PRO A 493 -15.68 -1.46 15.21
C PRO A 493 -15.47 -0.14 14.44
N ILE A 494 -16.56 0.54 14.06
CA ILE A 494 -16.47 1.91 13.52
C ILE A 494 -16.39 2.90 14.68
N HIS A 495 -17.22 2.73 15.70
CA HIS A 495 -17.36 3.62 16.85
C HIS A 495 -16.80 3.00 18.13
N VAL A 496 -16.50 3.85 19.11
CA VAL A 496 -16.09 3.39 20.45
C VAL A 496 -17.22 2.59 21.12
N ASP A 497 -18.48 2.99 20.88
CA ASP A 497 -19.69 2.31 21.39
C ASP A 497 -20.25 1.22 20.45
N SER A 498 -19.52 0.84 19.39
CA SER A 498 -19.93 -0.25 18.49
C SER A 498 -20.14 -1.59 19.23
N PRO A 499 -21.08 -2.45 18.78
CA PRO A 499 -21.29 -3.78 19.37
C PRO A 499 -20.04 -4.66 19.36
N SER A 500 -19.90 -5.52 20.37
CA SER A 500 -18.79 -6.49 20.46
C SER A 500 -18.65 -7.39 19.24
N LYS A 501 -17.40 -7.75 18.95
CA LYS A 501 -17.04 -8.60 17.81
C LYS A 501 -16.79 -10.03 18.25
N ASN A 502 -16.94 -10.97 17.33
CA ASN A 502 -16.71 -12.40 17.58
C ASN A 502 -15.23 -12.80 17.61
N TYR A 503 -14.33 -11.82 17.76
CA TYR A 503 -12.89 -11.94 17.88
C TYR A 503 -12.39 -10.79 18.77
N ASP A 504 -11.14 -10.86 19.22
CA ASP A 504 -10.53 -9.75 19.94
C ASP A 504 -10.02 -8.69 18.96
N ALA A 505 -10.68 -7.52 18.92
CA ALA A 505 -10.24 -6.39 18.10
C ALA A 505 -9.09 -5.59 18.75
N GLY A 506 -8.58 -6.00 19.92
CA GLY A 506 -7.47 -5.34 20.61
C GLY A 506 -7.81 -3.93 21.07
N GLY A 507 -9.08 -3.63 21.33
CA GLY A 507 -9.54 -2.30 21.71
C GLY A 507 -9.51 -1.27 20.58
N MET A 508 -9.33 -1.65 19.32
CA MET A 508 -9.37 -0.65 18.24
C MET A 508 -10.81 -0.31 17.80
N SER A 509 -11.00 0.93 17.35
CA SER A 509 -12.14 1.36 16.52
C SER A 509 -11.67 2.43 15.55
N VAL A 510 -12.41 2.66 14.46
CA VAL A 510 -12.06 3.75 13.51
C VAL A 510 -12.12 5.10 14.23
N GLU A 511 -13.21 5.39 14.94
CA GLU A 511 -13.43 6.62 15.71
C GLU A 511 -12.36 6.82 16.78
N GLY A 512 -12.09 5.81 17.61
CA GLY A 512 -11.03 5.88 18.64
C GLY A 512 -9.60 5.89 18.07
N SER A 513 -9.45 5.85 16.75
CA SER A 513 -8.16 6.09 16.09
C SER A 513 -8.06 7.51 15.51
N VAL A 514 -9.07 8.37 15.73
CA VAL A 514 -9.08 9.76 15.29
C VAL A 514 -8.75 10.68 16.47
N PRO A 515 -7.48 11.08 16.65
CA PRO A 515 -7.10 11.96 17.74
C PRO A 515 -7.71 13.37 17.60
N SER A 516 -8.01 14.04 18.71
CA SER A 516 -8.59 15.40 18.71
C SER A 516 -7.62 16.46 18.17
N GLN A 517 -6.32 16.28 18.36
CA GLN A 517 -5.26 17.13 17.83
C GLN A 517 -4.55 16.49 16.64
N GLY A 518 -5.27 15.75 15.81
CA GLY A 518 -4.69 15.17 14.59
C GLY A 518 -5.73 14.66 13.61
N ARG A 519 -5.29 13.69 12.80
CA ARG A 519 -6.09 12.99 11.80
C ARG A 519 -5.87 11.49 11.94
N LEU A 520 -6.79 10.72 11.37
CA LEU A 520 -6.58 9.29 11.18
C LEU A 520 -5.35 9.05 10.27
N GLY A 521 -4.40 8.25 10.74
CA GLY A 521 -3.42 7.59 9.87
C GLY A 521 -3.71 6.10 9.81
N ALA A 522 -3.89 5.60 8.59
CA ALA A 522 -4.30 4.22 8.34
C ALA A 522 -3.12 3.36 7.86
N ILE A 523 -3.06 2.14 8.38
CA ILE A 523 -2.18 1.06 7.93
C ILE A 523 -3.05 0.08 7.11
N LEU A 524 -2.77 -0.04 5.81
CA LEU A 524 -3.65 -0.70 4.85
C LEU A 524 -2.95 -1.79 4.03
N TYR A 525 -3.45 -3.01 4.13
CA TYR A 525 -2.93 -4.16 3.37
C TYR A 525 -4.02 -4.87 2.57
N GLY A 526 -3.64 -5.51 1.46
CA GLY A 526 -4.51 -6.40 0.69
C GLY A 526 -5.84 -5.75 0.24
N GLU A 527 -6.96 -6.39 0.60
CA GLU A 527 -8.31 -5.91 0.25
C GLU A 527 -8.66 -4.55 0.89
N SER A 528 -8.11 -4.24 2.07
CA SER A 528 -8.35 -2.95 2.74
C SER A 528 -7.73 -1.80 1.96
N ALA A 529 -6.52 -1.99 1.41
CA ALA A 529 -5.88 -1.01 0.55
C ALA A 529 -6.65 -0.77 -0.77
N ARG A 530 -7.45 -1.76 -1.21
CA ARG A 530 -8.35 -1.65 -2.37
C ARG A 530 -9.74 -1.13 -2.03
N ASN A 531 -10.01 -0.74 -0.77
CA ASN A 531 -11.32 -0.34 -0.28
C ASN A 531 -12.41 -1.42 -0.54
N ASN A 532 -12.02 -2.69 -0.52
CA ASN A 532 -12.88 -3.83 -0.88
C ASN A 532 -13.11 -4.76 0.32
N ILE A 533 -13.64 -4.20 1.39
CA ILE A 533 -13.89 -4.94 2.62
C ILE A 533 -15.32 -4.76 3.13
N ARG A 534 -15.74 -5.69 3.99
CA ARG A 534 -16.97 -5.55 4.77
C ARG A 534 -16.71 -4.58 5.93
N THR A 535 -17.66 -3.68 6.15
CA THR A 535 -17.68 -2.70 7.24
C THR A 535 -18.96 -2.91 8.05
N GLU A 536 -18.98 -2.40 9.28
CA GLU A 536 -20.10 -2.59 10.23
C GLU A 536 -21.44 -2.07 9.68
N ASN A 537 -21.42 -0.91 9.02
CA ASN A 537 -22.63 -0.25 8.48
C ASN A 537 -22.84 -0.50 6.98
N GLY A 538 -21.94 -1.23 6.31
CA GLY A 538 -22.04 -1.46 4.87
C GLY A 538 -21.64 -0.25 4.00
N GLU A 539 -21.02 0.79 4.54
CA GLU A 539 -20.40 1.85 3.75
C GLU A 539 -18.99 1.44 3.28
N PRO A 540 -18.42 2.05 2.23
CA PRO A 540 -17.01 1.86 1.89
C PRO A 540 -16.10 2.36 3.03
N LEU A 541 -14.97 1.67 3.26
CA LEU A 541 -14.05 2.01 4.36
C LEU A 541 -13.56 3.45 4.24
N PHE A 542 -13.17 3.87 3.04
CA PHE A 542 -12.64 5.22 2.84
C PHE A 542 -13.72 6.28 3.03
N ASP A 543 -15.00 6.00 2.76
CA ASP A 543 -16.07 6.95 3.06
C ASP A 543 -16.24 7.15 4.57
N ILE A 544 -16.15 6.07 5.35
CA ILE A 544 -16.12 6.13 6.82
C ILE A 544 -14.94 7.01 7.29
N PHE A 545 -13.74 6.82 6.71
CA PHE A 545 -12.57 7.64 7.04
C PHE A 545 -12.78 9.12 6.74
N ASN A 546 -13.39 9.46 5.60
CA ASN A 546 -13.66 10.86 5.27
C ASN A 546 -14.73 11.50 6.14
N ASN A 547 -15.71 10.71 6.59
CA ASN A 547 -16.76 11.20 7.48
C ASN A 547 -16.21 11.48 8.89
N LEU A 548 -15.37 10.58 9.41
CA LEU A 548 -14.81 10.70 10.76
C LEU A 548 -13.58 11.61 10.82
N SER A 549 -12.73 11.57 9.80
CA SER A 549 -11.46 12.31 9.75
C SER A 549 -11.18 12.86 8.34
N PRO A 550 -11.85 13.94 7.90
CA PRO A 550 -11.47 14.64 6.68
C PRO A 550 -9.98 15.00 6.68
N GLY A 551 -9.25 14.64 5.63
CA GLY A 551 -7.80 14.83 5.56
C GLY A 551 -6.97 13.74 6.25
N TRP A 552 -7.53 12.53 6.40
CA TRP A 552 -6.79 11.33 6.80
C TRP A 552 -5.59 11.02 5.88
N GLY A 553 -4.63 10.24 6.38
CA GLY A 553 -3.44 9.82 5.65
C GLY A 553 -3.25 8.30 5.66
N VAL A 554 -2.46 7.77 4.73
CA VAL A 554 -2.03 6.37 4.74
C VAL A 554 -0.58 6.32 5.16
N VAL A 555 -0.34 5.97 6.43
CA VAL A 555 0.99 5.99 7.06
C VAL A 555 1.79 4.73 6.76
N GLU A 556 1.12 3.66 6.33
CA GLU A 556 1.74 2.44 5.83
C GLU A 556 0.78 1.71 4.90
N PHE A 557 1.28 1.18 3.78
CA PHE A 557 0.49 0.29 2.94
C PHE A 557 1.33 -0.71 2.14
N HIS A 558 0.67 -1.81 1.75
CA HIS A 558 1.08 -2.66 0.64
C HIS A 558 -0.13 -3.36 -0.01
N PRO A 559 -0.18 -3.57 -1.34
CA PRO A 559 -1.28 -4.29 -2.00
C PRO A 559 -1.33 -5.79 -1.68
N ALA A 560 -0.28 -6.35 -1.09
CA ALA A 560 -0.22 -7.75 -0.68
C ALA A 560 -0.96 -7.97 0.64
N ASP A 561 -1.56 -9.14 0.78
CA ASP A 561 -2.27 -9.53 2.00
C ASP A 561 -1.26 -10.13 3.01
N LEU A 562 -1.24 -9.58 4.22
CA LEU A 562 -0.43 -10.10 5.33
C LEU A 562 -0.72 -11.57 5.64
N LYS A 563 -1.96 -12.04 5.40
CA LYS A 563 -2.37 -13.44 5.58
C LYS A 563 -1.83 -14.37 4.49
N GLN A 564 -1.34 -13.81 3.38
CA GLN A 564 -0.82 -14.54 2.22
C GLN A 564 0.59 -14.03 1.85
N PRO A 565 1.60 -14.19 2.73
CA PRO A 565 2.92 -13.54 2.60
C PRO A 565 3.67 -13.90 1.32
N LYS A 566 3.33 -15.00 0.63
CA LYS A 566 3.97 -15.41 -0.63
C LYS A 566 3.23 -14.98 -1.89
N ARG A 567 1.98 -14.49 -1.77
CA ARG A 567 1.20 -14.06 -2.93
C ARG A 567 1.65 -12.68 -3.37
N VAL A 568 2.28 -12.63 -4.53
CA VAL A 568 2.65 -11.38 -5.19
C VAL A 568 1.41 -10.76 -5.84
N PRO A 569 1.04 -9.52 -5.51
CA PRO A 569 -0.03 -8.81 -6.19
C PRO A 569 0.30 -8.57 -7.66
N THR A 570 -0.72 -8.61 -8.50
CA THR A 570 -0.61 -8.22 -9.91
C THR A 570 -0.43 -6.71 -10.05
N LEU A 571 -0.02 -6.28 -11.25
CA LEU A 571 0.04 -4.85 -11.61
C LEU A 571 -1.33 -4.18 -11.44
N ALA A 572 -2.41 -4.85 -11.87
CA ALA A 572 -3.78 -4.34 -11.75
C ALA A 572 -4.20 -4.12 -10.29
N GLU A 573 -3.93 -5.10 -9.41
CA GLU A 573 -4.23 -4.98 -7.98
C GLU A 573 -3.43 -3.85 -7.31
N SER A 574 -2.15 -3.72 -7.69
CA SER A 574 -1.24 -2.70 -7.14
C SER A 574 -1.65 -1.29 -7.57
N TYR A 575 -1.96 -1.10 -8.85
CA TYR A 575 -2.44 0.18 -9.38
C TYR A 575 -3.79 0.55 -8.78
N ALA A 576 -4.72 -0.41 -8.70
CA ALA A 576 -6.03 -0.17 -8.10
C ALA A 576 -5.91 0.27 -6.64
N ALA A 577 -5.09 -0.40 -5.81
CA ALA A 577 -4.89 -0.02 -4.41
C ALA A 577 -4.38 1.44 -4.27
N LEU A 578 -3.31 1.77 -5.00
CA LEU A 578 -2.74 3.12 -5.02
C LEU A 578 -3.77 4.18 -5.45
N ASN A 579 -4.45 3.94 -6.57
CA ASN A 579 -5.45 4.85 -7.13
C ASN A 579 -6.62 5.08 -6.15
N ARG A 580 -7.08 4.02 -5.48
CA ARG A 580 -8.18 4.07 -4.50
C ARG A 580 -7.83 4.94 -3.31
N MET A 581 -6.61 4.85 -2.78
CA MET A 581 -6.21 5.68 -1.65
C MET A 581 -6.09 7.16 -2.05
N LEU A 582 -5.49 7.44 -3.21
CA LEU A 582 -5.34 8.80 -3.74
C LEU A 582 -6.71 9.46 -3.99
N THR A 583 -7.62 8.76 -4.66
CA THR A 583 -8.95 9.27 -5.00
C THR A 583 -9.94 9.19 -3.83
N GLY A 584 -9.66 8.32 -2.85
CA GLY A 584 -10.43 8.15 -1.62
C GLY A 584 -10.23 9.28 -0.60
N GLY A 585 -9.43 10.31 -0.90
CA GLY A 585 -9.26 11.49 -0.04
C GLY A 585 -8.06 11.46 0.92
N ALA A 586 -7.20 10.44 0.81
CA ALA A 586 -5.94 10.43 1.56
C ALA A 586 -5.07 11.65 1.17
N GLN A 587 -4.38 12.25 2.15
CA GLN A 587 -3.49 13.39 1.89
C GLN A 587 -2.12 12.97 1.34
N PHE A 588 -1.68 11.78 1.73
CA PHE A 588 -0.45 11.13 1.28
C PHE A 588 -0.59 9.62 1.44
N VAL A 589 0.32 8.88 0.82
CA VAL A 589 0.42 7.42 0.94
C VAL A 589 1.87 7.01 1.17
N SER A 590 2.12 6.16 2.18
CA SER A 590 3.44 5.64 2.55
C SER A 590 3.57 4.14 2.25
N VAL A 591 4.39 3.79 1.27
CA VAL A 591 4.60 2.40 0.80
C VAL A 591 5.60 1.66 1.70
N MET A 592 5.28 0.44 2.13
CA MET A 592 6.21 -0.43 2.87
C MET A 592 6.96 -1.40 1.93
N SER A 593 8.29 -1.58 1.97
CA SER A 593 9.38 -0.63 2.22
C SER A 593 10.44 -0.77 1.12
N TRP A 594 11.30 0.23 0.95
CA TRP A 594 12.41 0.18 -0.01
C TRP A 594 13.53 -0.77 0.39
N ASN A 595 13.81 -0.86 1.70
CA ASN A 595 14.95 -1.59 2.26
C ASN A 595 14.64 -3.07 2.52
N GLY A 596 13.45 -3.55 2.17
CA GLY A 596 13.07 -4.95 2.26
C GLY A 596 13.71 -5.81 1.16
N GLY A 597 12.88 -6.56 0.42
CA GLY A 597 13.34 -7.50 -0.61
C GLY A 597 13.28 -6.97 -2.05
N SER A 598 13.71 -7.82 -2.98
CA SER A 598 13.49 -7.65 -4.43
C SER A 598 12.63 -8.79 -4.97
N GLY A 599 11.77 -8.49 -5.95
CA GLY A 599 10.99 -9.47 -6.69
C GLY A 599 11.82 -10.55 -7.38
N GLN A 600 13.10 -10.29 -7.64
CA GLN A 600 14.05 -11.27 -8.21
C GLN A 600 14.29 -12.47 -7.29
N PHE A 601 14.00 -12.34 -5.99
CA PHE A 601 14.20 -13.39 -4.99
C PHE A 601 12.91 -14.15 -4.64
N ARG A 602 11.86 -14.04 -5.46
CA ARG A 602 10.53 -14.65 -5.22
C ARG A 602 10.58 -16.14 -4.84
N ASP A 603 11.49 -16.90 -5.45
CA ASP A 603 11.59 -18.34 -5.25
C ASP A 603 12.56 -18.73 -4.12
N GLN A 604 13.17 -17.76 -3.44
CA GLN A 604 14.12 -18.01 -2.36
C GLN A 604 13.42 -18.17 -1.00
N PRO A 605 13.99 -18.97 -0.08
CA PRO A 605 13.54 -19.02 1.30
C PRO A 605 13.57 -17.62 1.95
N GLY A 606 12.50 -17.25 2.66
CA GLY A 606 12.41 -15.95 3.34
C GLY A 606 11.77 -14.82 2.53
N TYR A 607 11.38 -15.04 1.27
CA TYR A 607 10.64 -14.05 0.48
C TYR A 607 9.26 -13.73 1.11
N VAL A 608 8.99 -12.44 1.31
CA VAL A 608 7.72 -11.93 1.85
C VAL A 608 7.24 -10.78 0.96
N ALA A 609 6.15 -11.01 0.23
CA ALA A 609 5.63 -10.12 -0.81
C ALA A 609 5.30 -8.71 -0.30
N PHE A 610 4.84 -8.57 0.95
CA PHE A 610 4.45 -7.28 1.52
C PHE A 610 5.62 -6.38 1.98
N THR A 611 6.86 -6.81 1.72
CA THR A 611 8.08 -6.04 1.99
C THR A 611 8.84 -5.69 0.71
N VAL A 612 8.22 -5.88 -0.47
CA VAL A 612 8.92 -5.89 -1.76
C VAL A 612 8.32 -4.86 -2.72
N ILE A 613 9.00 -3.72 -2.82
CA ILE A 613 8.74 -2.74 -3.88
C ILE A 613 9.61 -3.05 -5.10
N LYS A 614 10.92 -3.27 -4.89
CA LYS A 614 11.90 -3.44 -5.96
C LYS A 614 11.57 -4.62 -6.85
N ASP A 615 11.64 -4.42 -8.16
CA ASP A 615 11.41 -5.46 -9.16
C ASP A 615 10.04 -6.14 -9.04
N SER A 616 9.03 -5.41 -8.55
CA SER A 616 7.68 -5.93 -8.37
C SER A 616 6.64 -5.16 -9.20
N PRO A 617 5.44 -5.73 -9.40
CA PRO A 617 4.34 -5.01 -10.05
C PRO A 617 3.93 -3.71 -9.34
N LEU A 618 4.22 -3.58 -8.04
CA LEU A 618 3.99 -2.35 -7.28
C LEU A 618 4.93 -1.21 -7.72
N GLU A 619 6.20 -1.50 -8.03
CA GLU A 619 7.13 -0.50 -8.58
C GLU A 619 6.60 0.09 -9.89
N SER A 620 6.15 -0.77 -10.81
CA SER A 620 5.54 -0.32 -12.07
C SER A 620 4.25 0.47 -11.82
N ALA A 621 3.40 0.02 -10.89
CA ALA A 621 2.18 0.74 -10.52
C ALA A 621 2.46 2.15 -9.96
N ILE A 622 3.51 2.32 -9.16
CA ILE A 622 3.95 3.61 -8.65
C ILE A 622 4.31 4.56 -9.81
N THR A 623 5.15 4.10 -10.75
CA THR A 623 5.55 4.93 -11.89
C THR A 623 4.38 5.33 -12.77
N ALA A 624 3.45 4.39 -13.03
CA ALA A 624 2.25 4.64 -13.79
C ALA A 624 1.34 5.67 -13.09
N LEU A 625 1.12 5.53 -11.79
CA LEU A 625 0.31 6.47 -11.01
C LEU A 625 0.91 7.88 -11.04
N MET A 626 2.20 8.02 -10.75
CA MET A 626 2.87 9.32 -10.76
C MET A 626 2.81 9.99 -12.14
N SER A 627 2.98 9.23 -13.22
CA SER A 627 2.85 9.72 -14.59
C SER A 627 1.41 10.16 -14.92
N ASN A 628 0.42 9.35 -14.55
CA ASN A 628 -0.99 9.60 -14.85
C ASN A 628 -1.57 10.81 -14.13
N TYR A 629 -1.04 11.13 -12.94
CA TYR A 629 -1.45 12.24 -12.10
C TYR A 629 -0.55 13.48 -12.21
N ALA A 630 0.52 13.42 -12.99
CA ALA A 630 1.41 14.56 -13.19
C ALA A 630 0.66 15.73 -13.85
N GLY A 631 0.65 16.89 -13.21
CA GLY A 631 -0.08 18.09 -13.67
C GLY A 631 -1.56 18.16 -13.28
N LEU A 632 -2.11 17.15 -12.58
CA LEU A 632 -3.48 17.20 -12.05
C LEU A 632 -3.50 17.74 -10.61
N PRO A 633 -4.46 18.59 -10.23
CA PRO A 633 -4.62 18.99 -8.84
C PRO A 633 -4.94 17.79 -7.92
N ARG A 634 -4.50 17.87 -6.65
CA ARG A 634 -4.82 16.86 -5.63
C ARG A 634 -6.34 16.72 -5.49
N GLY A 635 -6.82 15.48 -5.44
CA GLY A 635 -8.25 15.15 -5.39
C GLY A 635 -8.88 14.88 -6.76
N SER A 636 -8.12 15.02 -7.85
CA SER A 636 -8.57 14.56 -9.17
C SER A 636 -8.81 13.05 -9.23
N ILE A 637 -9.70 12.63 -10.11
CA ILE A 637 -9.90 11.22 -10.50
C ILE A 637 -9.48 11.09 -11.95
N ALA A 638 -8.51 10.24 -12.25
CA ALA A 638 -8.03 10.01 -13.61
C ALA A 638 -8.46 8.63 -14.12
N TRP A 639 -8.86 8.57 -15.39
CA TRP A 639 -9.17 7.33 -16.10
C TRP A 639 -8.31 7.26 -17.36
N THR A 640 -7.56 6.17 -17.51
CA THR A 640 -6.62 5.96 -18.63
C THR A 640 -7.02 4.78 -19.50
N PHE A 641 -8.12 4.12 -19.18
CA PHE A 641 -8.63 2.93 -19.87
C PHE A 641 -7.61 1.77 -19.88
N GLY A 642 -6.87 1.65 -18.77
CA GLY A 642 -5.78 0.70 -18.58
C GLY A 642 -4.41 1.24 -19.00
N GLY A 643 -3.53 0.32 -19.44
CA GLY A 643 -2.16 0.57 -19.91
C GLY A 643 -1.84 -0.26 -21.16
N ILE A 644 -0.59 -0.30 -21.60
CA ILE A 644 -0.22 -1.12 -22.79
C ILE A 644 -0.44 -2.62 -22.57
N GLY A 645 -0.22 -3.10 -21.35
CA GLY A 645 -0.39 -4.50 -20.97
C GLY A 645 -1.81 -4.89 -20.55
N ILE A 646 -2.69 -3.93 -20.23
CA ILE A 646 -3.98 -4.17 -19.59
C ILE A 646 -5.05 -3.26 -20.20
N ALA A 647 -6.15 -3.80 -20.71
CA ALA A 647 -7.31 -3.02 -21.12
C ALA A 647 -8.31 -2.89 -19.98
N SER A 648 -8.88 -1.71 -19.79
CA SER A 648 -9.93 -1.44 -18.79
C SER A 648 -10.90 -0.41 -19.36
N ASP A 649 -12.20 -0.58 -19.14
CA ASP A 649 -13.17 0.48 -19.41
C ASP A 649 -13.27 1.47 -18.23
N ASP A 650 -12.55 1.21 -17.13
CA ASP A 650 -12.45 2.11 -15.98
C ASP A 650 -13.82 2.47 -15.37
N GLY A 651 -14.76 1.51 -15.45
CA GLY A 651 -16.14 1.66 -14.98
C GLY A 651 -17.09 2.38 -15.95
N TRP A 652 -16.58 2.92 -17.05
CA TRP A 652 -17.41 3.53 -18.09
C TRP A 652 -18.15 2.48 -18.92
N LYS A 653 -19.42 2.75 -19.23
CA LYS A 653 -20.28 1.86 -20.02
C LYS A 653 -20.82 2.59 -21.25
N MET A 654 -20.72 1.95 -22.41
CA MET A 654 -21.32 2.46 -23.65
C MET A 654 -22.83 2.24 -23.61
N THR A 655 -23.61 3.29 -23.85
CA THR A 655 -25.09 3.23 -23.89
C THR A 655 -25.68 3.49 -25.27
N GLU A 656 -24.94 4.12 -26.18
CA GLU A 656 -25.36 4.36 -27.56
C GLU A 656 -24.17 4.36 -28.51
N GLY A 657 -24.19 3.63 -29.62
CA GLY A 657 -23.01 3.45 -30.50
C GLY A 657 -22.20 2.20 -30.15
N VAL A 658 -20.94 2.13 -30.59
CA VAL A 658 -20.04 1.00 -30.31
C VAL A 658 -18.75 1.55 -29.72
N GLY A 659 -18.25 0.93 -28.65
CA GLY A 659 -16.99 1.33 -28.04
C GLY A 659 -16.23 0.17 -27.42
N ASN A 660 -14.91 0.34 -27.33
CA ASN A 660 -14.01 -0.62 -26.71
C ASN A 660 -12.72 0.05 -26.23
N SER A 661 -12.17 -0.43 -25.12
CA SER A 661 -10.86 0.01 -24.62
C SER A 661 -9.74 -0.90 -25.10
N ALA A 662 -8.62 -0.30 -25.52
CA ALA A 662 -7.39 -1.00 -25.84
C ALA A 662 -6.18 -0.05 -25.79
N TYR A 663 -5.05 -0.56 -25.29
CA TYR A 663 -3.78 0.20 -25.23
C TYR A 663 -3.92 1.53 -24.48
N GLY A 664 -4.54 1.50 -23.29
CA GLY A 664 -4.84 2.68 -22.46
C GLY A 664 -5.48 3.84 -23.25
N ARG A 665 -6.57 3.51 -23.95
CA ARG A 665 -7.42 4.44 -24.70
C ARG A 665 -8.79 3.82 -24.88
N TYR A 666 -9.83 4.66 -24.90
CA TYR A 666 -11.17 4.30 -25.33
C TYR A 666 -11.41 4.68 -26.80
N HIS A 667 -11.84 3.74 -27.64
CA HIS A 667 -12.35 4.04 -28.98
C HIS A 667 -13.87 4.01 -28.95
N MET A 668 -14.51 5.08 -29.40
CA MET A 668 -15.96 5.17 -29.59
C MET A 668 -16.26 5.45 -31.06
N ARG A 669 -17.19 4.69 -31.61
CA ARG A 669 -17.73 4.86 -32.96
C ARG A 669 -19.21 5.23 -32.88
N LEU A 670 -19.57 6.35 -33.51
CA LEU A 670 -20.93 6.87 -33.48
C LEU A 670 -21.89 5.95 -34.25
N GLY A 671 -23.12 5.83 -33.75
CA GLY A 671 -24.18 5.06 -34.39
C GLY A 671 -24.67 5.67 -35.70
N THR A 672 -25.67 5.05 -36.32
CA THR A 672 -26.27 5.52 -37.59
C THR A 672 -26.96 6.88 -37.46
N ALA A 673 -27.41 7.24 -36.25
CA ALA A 673 -27.94 8.56 -35.94
C ALA A 673 -26.87 9.66 -35.73
N GLY A 674 -25.57 9.30 -35.84
CA GLY A 674 -24.48 10.26 -35.61
C GLY A 674 -24.26 10.60 -34.14
N ARG A 675 -24.64 9.71 -33.23
CA ARG A 675 -24.51 9.88 -31.78
C ARG A 675 -23.79 8.69 -31.14
N GLY A 676 -23.02 8.98 -30.10
CA GLY A 676 -22.36 8.02 -29.23
C GLY A 676 -22.41 8.52 -27.78
N MET A 677 -22.67 7.64 -26.82
CA MET A 677 -22.77 8.03 -25.42
C MET A 677 -22.17 6.97 -24.47
N MET A 678 -21.32 7.42 -23.56
CA MET A 678 -20.78 6.61 -22.47
C MET A 678 -21.14 7.20 -21.11
N VAL A 679 -21.40 6.34 -20.13
CA VAL A 679 -21.85 6.71 -18.78
C VAL A 679 -20.92 6.08 -17.74
N TYR A 680 -20.54 6.86 -16.72
CA TYR A 680 -19.84 6.39 -15.54
C TYR A 680 -20.74 6.49 -14.32
N GLU A 681 -20.92 5.34 -13.67
CA GLU A 681 -21.61 5.20 -12.39
C GLU A 681 -20.62 4.53 -11.43
N PRO A 682 -20.13 5.25 -10.40
CA PRO A 682 -19.17 4.70 -9.45
C PRO A 682 -19.76 3.45 -8.79
N SER A 683 -19.00 2.34 -8.81
CA SER A 683 -19.33 1.19 -7.97
C SER A 683 -19.07 1.51 -6.50
N ARG A 684 -19.54 0.66 -5.57
CA ARG A 684 -19.30 0.86 -4.13
C ARG A 684 -17.81 0.95 -3.75
N THR A 685 -16.92 0.31 -4.50
CA THR A 685 -15.47 0.39 -4.22
C THR A 685 -14.81 1.58 -4.90
N GLU A 686 -15.49 2.23 -5.86
CA GLU A 686 -15.00 3.44 -6.53
C GLU A 686 -15.08 4.67 -5.61
N PRO A 687 -14.16 5.63 -5.75
CA PRO A 687 -14.25 6.90 -5.04
C PRO A 687 -15.55 7.63 -5.41
N GLN A 688 -16.16 8.28 -4.42
CA GLN A 688 -17.30 9.16 -4.68
C GLN A 688 -16.89 10.38 -5.52
N LEU A 689 -17.80 10.83 -6.39
CA LEU A 689 -17.61 11.99 -7.26
C LEU A 689 -17.76 13.29 -6.46
N ARG A 690 -16.71 13.73 -5.76
CA ARG A 690 -16.80 14.91 -4.88
C ARG A 690 -16.78 16.21 -5.67
N LYS A 691 -17.91 16.93 -5.67
CA LYS A 691 -18.11 18.32 -6.15
C LYS A 691 -17.14 18.75 -7.28
N PRO A 692 -17.17 18.08 -8.44
CA PRO A 692 -16.21 18.34 -9.49
C PRO A 692 -16.45 19.72 -10.13
N ARG A 693 -15.37 20.41 -10.50
CA ARG A 693 -15.40 21.71 -11.20
C ARG A 693 -15.29 21.60 -12.71
N ALA A 694 -14.57 20.60 -13.20
CA ALA A 694 -14.48 20.33 -14.64
C ALA A 694 -14.12 18.88 -14.94
N MET A 695 -14.32 18.46 -16.18
CA MET A 695 -13.76 17.25 -16.77
C MET A 695 -12.73 17.67 -17.83
N ALA A 696 -11.50 17.18 -17.70
CA ALA A 696 -10.49 17.27 -18.75
C ALA A 696 -10.48 15.98 -19.58
N LEU A 697 -10.36 16.12 -20.90
CA LEU A 697 -10.31 15.02 -21.85
C LEU A 697 -9.14 15.23 -22.80
N GLU A 698 -8.30 14.22 -23.00
CA GLU A 698 -7.34 14.19 -24.11
C GLU A 698 -7.90 13.31 -25.23
N VAL A 699 -8.30 13.95 -26.33
CA VAL A 699 -9.14 13.32 -27.36
C VAL A 699 -8.70 13.68 -28.77
N ARG A 700 -9.02 12.80 -29.73
CA ARG A 700 -8.90 13.04 -31.17
C ARG A 700 -10.04 12.40 -31.94
N SER A 701 -10.35 12.91 -33.12
CA SER A 701 -11.41 12.37 -33.98
C SER A 701 -11.02 12.39 -35.45
N ASP A 702 -11.52 11.41 -36.20
CA ASP A 702 -11.35 11.29 -37.64
C ASP A 702 -12.29 12.23 -38.44
N GLN A 703 -13.25 12.86 -37.76
CA GLN A 703 -14.22 13.82 -38.29
C GLN A 703 -14.41 15.01 -37.34
N ASP A 704 -15.11 16.04 -37.79
CA ASP A 704 -15.57 17.12 -36.90
C ASP A 704 -16.73 16.62 -36.04
N VAL A 705 -16.59 16.71 -34.72
CA VAL A 705 -17.60 16.25 -33.75
C VAL A 705 -17.82 17.30 -32.66
N ARG A 706 -18.90 17.13 -31.90
CA ARG A 706 -19.15 17.87 -30.65
C ARG A 706 -19.19 16.90 -29.48
N ILE A 707 -18.58 17.31 -28.37
CA ILE A 707 -18.55 16.56 -27.12
C ILE A 707 -19.37 17.32 -26.10
N THR A 708 -20.30 16.64 -25.46
CA THR A 708 -21.18 17.16 -24.42
C THR A 708 -20.95 16.39 -23.13
N LEU A 709 -20.73 17.10 -22.03
CA LEU A 709 -20.66 16.55 -20.67
C LEU A 709 -21.95 16.87 -19.92
N SER A 710 -22.52 15.86 -19.27
CA SER A 710 -23.63 16.02 -18.32
C SER A 710 -23.41 15.19 -17.05
N GLY A 711 -23.96 15.69 -15.94
CA GLY A 711 -24.02 14.98 -14.65
C GLY A 711 -25.46 14.97 -14.12
N SER A 712 -25.86 13.95 -13.36
CA SER A 712 -27.26 13.79 -12.91
C SER A 712 -27.81 14.96 -12.10
N SER A 713 -26.94 15.74 -11.44
CA SER A 713 -27.30 16.87 -10.60
C SER A 713 -27.20 18.24 -11.29
N GLN A 714 -27.03 18.29 -12.62
CA GLN A 714 -26.80 19.53 -13.37
C GLN A 714 -28.02 20.05 -14.11
N THR A 715 -28.15 21.38 -14.17
CA THR A 715 -29.19 22.09 -14.93
C THR A 715 -28.76 22.51 -16.34
N SER A 716 -27.45 22.49 -16.64
CA SER A 716 -26.89 22.92 -17.93
C SER A 716 -25.74 22.02 -18.37
N GLU A 717 -25.71 21.65 -19.65
CA GLU A 717 -24.66 20.83 -20.26
C GLU A 717 -23.46 21.68 -20.70
N SER A 718 -22.26 21.11 -20.64
CA SER A 718 -21.03 21.73 -21.16
C SER A 718 -20.65 21.11 -22.49
N VAL A 719 -20.41 21.94 -23.50
CA VAL A 719 -20.20 21.50 -24.88
C VAL A 719 -18.90 22.05 -25.43
N ALA A 720 -18.14 21.22 -26.15
CA ALA A 720 -16.97 21.64 -26.92
C ALA A 720 -17.01 21.06 -28.34
N ALA A 721 -16.53 21.83 -29.31
CA ALA A 721 -16.26 21.33 -30.66
C ALA A 721 -14.87 20.70 -30.73
N LEU A 722 -14.77 19.52 -31.32
CA LEU A 722 -13.50 18.84 -31.62
C LEU A 722 -13.37 18.71 -33.14
N PRO A 723 -12.46 19.48 -33.78
CA PRO A 723 -12.22 19.34 -35.21
C PRO A 723 -11.45 18.05 -35.51
N LYS A 724 -11.59 17.56 -36.74
CA LYS A 724 -10.81 16.43 -37.27
C LYS A 724 -9.31 16.62 -37.04
N GLY A 725 -8.63 15.57 -36.61
CA GLY A 725 -7.18 15.53 -36.57
C GLY A 725 -6.61 14.28 -35.91
N ASP A 726 -5.37 13.96 -36.28
CA ASP A 726 -4.70 12.73 -35.83
C ASP A 726 -3.91 12.92 -34.51
N ARG A 727 -3.80 14.16 -34.04
CA ARG A 727 -3.13 14.51 -32.78
C ARG A 727 -4.14 14.71 -31.65
N PRO A 728 -3.93 14.09 -30.47
CA PRO A 728 -4.72 14.36 -29.28
C PRO A 728 -4.72 15.85 -28.92
N ARG A 729 -5.87 16.34 -28.46
CA ARG A 729 -6.06 17.69 -27.93
C ARG A 729 -6.69 17.61 -26.54
N THR A 730 -6.25 18.49 -25.64
CA THR A 730 -6.87 18.66 -24.32
C THR A 730 -8.09 19.55 -24.43
N ILE A 731 -9.24 19.06 -24.00
CA ILE A 731 -10.48 19.81 -23.85
C ILE A 731 -10.85 19.82 -22.37
N VAL A 732 -11.28 20.96 -21.85
CA VAL A 732 -11.78 21.09 -20.47
C VAL A 732 -13.24 21.53 -20.53
N LEU A 733 -14.13 20.67 -20.04
CA LEU A 733 -15.57 20.89 -19.97
C LEU A 733 -15.93 21.22 -18.51
N PRO A 734 -16.35 22.45 -18.17
CA PRO A 734 -16.69 22.81 -16.80
C PRO A 734 -17.96 22.10 -16.35
N PHE A 735 -18.12 21.89 -15.05
CA PHE A 735 -19.42 21.61 -14.44
C PHE A 735 -20.06 22.96 -14.05
N GLY A 736 -21.38 23.10 -14.23
CA GLY A 736 -22.11 24.28 -13.75
C GLY A 736 -22.13 24.36 -12.21
N ASP A 737 -22.54 25.52 -11.67
CA ASP A 737 -22.61 25.80 -10.23
C ASP A 737 -23.71 24.98 -9.53
N SER A 738 -23.52 23.66 -9.39
CA SER A 738 -24.37 22.79 -8.59
C SER A 738 -23.72 22.54 -7.23
N SER A 739 -24.51 22.64 -6.15
CA SER A 739 -24.04 22.35 -4.80
C SER A 739 -23.91 20.85 -4.51
N ALA A 740 -24.47 19.98 -5.37
CA ALA A 740 -24.53 18.54 -5.19
C ALA A 740 -23.57 17.79 -6.13
N ALA A 741 -22.82 16.85 -5.56
CA ALA A 741 -22.03 15.87 -6.28
C ALA A 741 -22.91 15.08 -7.28
N PRO A 742 -22.47 14.90 -8.54
CA PRO A 742 -23.20 14.05 -9.47
C PRO A 742 -23.11 12.58 -9.04
N GLU A 743 -24.21 11.84 -9.13
CA GLU A 743 -24.22 10.39 -8.90
C GLU A 743 -23.68 9.62 -10.11
N LYS A 744 -23.82 10.20 -11.31
CA LYS A 744 -23.34 9.66 -12.58
C LYS A 744 -22.80 10.76 -13.49
N LEU A 745 -21.88 10.38 -14.37
CA LEU A 745 -21.34 11.23 -15.43
C LEU A 745 -21.70 10.64 -16.78
N ALA A 746 -22.00 11.49 -17.76
CA ALA A 746 -22.21 11.08 -19.14
C ALA A 746 -21.40 11.95 -20.09
N ILE A 747 -20.74 11.30 -21.05
CA ILE A 747 -20.07 11.95 -22.17
C ILE A 747 -20.82 11.52 -23.43
N GLU A 748 -21.42 12.50 -24.09
CA GLU A 748 -22.07 12.34 -25.38
C GLU A 748 -21.20 12.94 -26.48
N VAL A 749 -21.16 12.27 -27.63
CA VAL A 749 -20.49 12.73 -28.83
C VAL A 749 -21.49 12.73 -29.99
N THR A 750 -21.59 13.86 -30.69
CA THR A 750 -22.45 14.01 -31.88
C THR A 750 -21.63 14.45 -33.10
N GLY A 751 -21.98 13.91 -34.27
CA GLY A 751 -21.26 14.16 -35.51
C GLY A 751 -21.76 13.31 -36.67
N PRO A 752 -20.97 13.15 -37.75
CA PRO A 752 -21.32 12.26 -38.85
C PRO A 752 -21.52 10.81 -38.40
N ALA A 753 -22.47 10.11 -39.01
CA ALA A 753 -22.71 8.70 -38.75
C ALA A 753 -21.43 7.87 -38.96
N GLY A 754 -21.07 7.04 -37.98
CA GLY A 754 -19.88 6.20 -38.04
C GLY A 754 -18.55 6.91 -37.77
N ALA A 755 -18.54 8.20 -37.40
CA ALA A 755 -17.34 8.90 -36.96
C ALA A 755 -16.67 8.17 -35.77
N SER A 756 -15.35 8.24 -35.68
CA SER A 756 -14.54 7.67 -34.61
C SER A 756 -13.96 8.76 -33.73
N ILE A 757 -14.10 8.58 -32.43
CA ILE A 757 -13.41 9.36 -31.40
C ILE A 757 -12.53 8.44 -30.57
N PHE A 758 -11.32 8.90 -30.30
CA PHE A 758 -10.34 8.21 -29.48
C PHE A 758 -10.08 9.09 -28.26
N ILE A 759 -10.35 8.53 -27.08
CA ILE A 759 -10.16 9.18 -25.78
C ILE A 759 -8.93 8.54 -25.14
N ASP A 760 -7.82 9.27 -25.11
CA ASP A 760 -6.57 8.79 -24.53
C ASP A 760 -6.69 8.69 -23.00
N ARG A 761 -7.24 9.73 -22.37
CA ARG A 761 -7.46 9.79 -20.92
C ARG A 761 -8.48 10.86 -20.54
N LEU A 762 -9.10 10.65 -19.39
CA LEU A 762 -10.06 11.55 -18.75
C LEU A 762 -9.56 11.93 -17.35
N ALA A 763 -9.86 13.14 -16.90
CA ALA A 763 -9.64 13.54 -15.52
C ALA A 763 -10.80 14.38 -15.00
N LEU A 764 -11.40 13.94 -13.89
CA LEU A 764 -12.30 14.75 -13.10
C LEU A 764 -11.48 15.69 -12.22
N LEU A 765 -11.75 16.99 -12.32
CA LEU A 765 -11.04 18.03 -11.59
C LEU A 765 -11.91 18.48 -10.39
N PRO A 766 -11.34 18.56 -9.17
CA PRO A 766 -12.04 19.00 -7.96
C PRO A 766 -12.27 20.51 -7.91
#